data_AF-A0A8H4TZ00-F1
#
_entry.id   AF-A0A8H4TZ00-F1
#
_cell.length_a   1.000
_cell.length_b   1.000
_cell.length_c   1.000
_cell.angle_alpha   90.00
_cell.angle_beta   90.00
_cell.angle_gamma   90.00
#
_symmetry.space_group_name_H-M   'P 1'
#
loop_
_entity.id
_entity.type
_entity.pdbx_description
1 polymer ?
#
loop_
_entity_poly.entity_id
_entity_poly.type
_entity_poly.pdbx_seq_one_letter_code
_entity_poly.pdbx_strand_id
1 'polypeptide(L)'
;MAHSAAWEEEDARFALARDPEFPDGPYIRGRLLGQGGYARVYKVLNTQHGGVYAGKCSPKSVKHLRKEARILRSLKHVCFEITFLLCRRAPWLTIYLIQNNIVKYIDYFEELWDPTANVLVLELCAGGSLQTMINNHPEGLTRKDTLEVTLQVARAVEYMHGKSRFHGDLKPRNILIRTWNPVEVVVGDCAEVMHSGKSDDMWAIGISLLGMMSQWPGYAKKEERMYPRRCASHARTLKTLNPDHEIVQLLIRLLEWDHNIRISASELVKLTSELIEQSQVQGSKRTPETGRMDLRTPEGFQTVEFWVHAAVDVALHINLKPPLSTRARERTPKYYPSSRLKSIFEQYQRHEPESDAEAKARGEGAGPEERCLPIVNLGQGFFGYNPPNFILNAAKEALDRVECNQYAPAKGRPRLRKAVADAYSSTWGRQLDPENEIIITTGANEGMLSAFFAFIEPGDEVIVFEPFFDQYISNIQMPGGKVVYVPLHPPKTGATKNSSAADWTIDFEELEKAFTPRTKMIVINTPHNPVGKVFSKEELQGIADLAVKNQVIILSDEVYDRLYYVPFQRIANLSPEVEKITLTVGSAGKNFYATGWRVGWLIGPPELIQPVTAAHTRICFSTPAPFQEAAAIGFEQAGHNGFWDETIKDMKAKVDRLNEVFEVLNLPVTYPEGGYFLLVNMAKVKLPEDYPFPPHVASRPRDFKLAWFLIQEIGVAAIPPTEFYTQKNAHLAEDYIRFAVCKNDEVLEQAKERLRALKKYIQE
;
A
#
# COMPACT_ATOMS: atom_id res chain seq x y z
N MET A 1 -15.36 11.93 5.32
CA MET A 1 -15.97 13.24 4.94
C MET A 1 -17.18 12.92 4.08
N ALA A 2 -18.33 13.55 4.33
CA ALA A 2 -19.51 13.35 3.48
C ALA A 2 -19.24 13.94 2.08
N HIS A 3 -19.57 13.18 1.02
CA HIS A 3 -19.47 13.67 -0.34
C HIS A 3 -20.62 14.64 -0.62
N SER A 4 -20.34 15.82 -1.15
CA SER A 4 -21.41 16.73 -1.59
C SER A 4 -22.25 16.08 -2.70
N ALA A 5 -23.56 16.28 -2.62
CA ALA A 5 -24.50 15.90 -3.67
C ALA A 5 -24.41 16.81 -4.91
N ALA A 6 -23.87 18.02 -4.78
CA ALA A 6 -23.71 18.97 -5.89
C ALA A 6 -22.50 18.62 -6.75
N TRP A 7 -22.55 18.83 -8.07
CA TRP A 7 -21.38 18.65 -8.94
C TRP A 7 -20.31 19.71 -8.63
N GLU A 8 -19.09 19.28 -8.30
CA GLU A 8 -18.01 20.16 -7.85
C GLU A 8 -16.93 20.33 -8.93
N GLU A 9 -16.07 21.35 -8.78
CA GLU A 9 -14.95 21.59 -9.69
C GLU A 9 -14.01 20.38 -9.78
N GLU A 10 -13.81 19.67 -8.67
CA GLU A 10 -13.06 18.42 -8.65
C GLU A 10 -13.70 17.34 -9.54
N ASP A 11 -15.03 17.21 -9.52
CA ASP A 11 -15.76 16.28 -10.40
C ASP A 11 -15.55 16.65 -11.88
N ALA A 12 -15.56 17.95 -12.19
CA ALA A 12 -15.28 18.44 -13.54
C ALA A 12 -13.83 18.16 -13.99
N ARG A 13 -12.84 18.20 -13.08
CA ARG A 13 -11.45 17.82 -13.41
C ARG A 13 -11.34 16.33 -13.76
N PHE A 14 -12.05 15.46 -13.05
CA PHE A 14 -12.09 14.03 -13.38
C PHE A 14 -12.83 13.72 -14.68
N ALA A 15 -13.82 14.55 -15.04
CA ALA A 15 -14.51 14.47 -16.32
C ALA A 15 -13.62 14.71 -17.53
N LEU A 16 -12.54 15.49 -17.38
CA LEU A 16 -11.58 15.75 -18.45
C LEU A 16 -10.63 14.56 -18.70
N ALA A 17 -10.51 13.64 -17.74
CA ALA A 17 -9.66 12.46 -17.88
C ALA A 17 -10.43 11.29 -18.48
N ARG A 18 -9.99 10.81 -19.66
CA ARG A 18 -10.57 9.65 -20.33
C ARG A 18 -10.42 8.38 -19.46
N ASP A 19 -11.54 7.72 -19.16
CA ASP A 19 -11.59 6.39 -18.52
C ASP A 19 -12.10 5.40 -19.57
N PRO A 20 -11.25 4.51 -20.11
CA PRO A 20 -11.65 3.58 -21.16
C PRO A 20 -12.69 2.56 -20.71
N GLU A 21 -12.99 2.46 -19.40
CA GLU A 21 -14.03 1.59 -18.85
C GLU A 21 -15.37 2.31 -18.61
N PHE A 22 -15.47 3.60 -18.95
CA PHE A 22 -16.68 4.40 -18.81
C PHE A 22 -17.18 4.80 -20.20
N PRO A 23 -18.41 4.41 -20.58
CA PRO A 23 -18.90 4.63 -21.94
C PRO A 23 -19.15 6.10 -22.24
N ASP A 24 -18.91 6.49 -23.49
CA ASP A 24 -19.32 7.80 -24.01
C ASP A 24 -20.84 7.82 -24.15
N GLY A 25 -21.51 8.74 -23.44
CA GLY A 25 -22.95 8.75 -23.36
C GLY A 25 -23.52 9.98 -22.64
N PRO A 26 -24.80 9.97 -22.24
CA PRO A 26 -25.42 11.12 -21.59
C PRO A 26 -24.88 11.40 -20.18
N TYR A 27 -23.98 10.56 -19.66
CA TYR A 27 -23.39 10.71 -18.33
C TYR A 27 -21.90 11.00 -18.45
N ILE A 28 -21.47 12.04 -17.74
CA ILE A 28 -20.06 12.37 -17.60
C ILE A 28 -19.55 11.80 -16.28
N ARG A 29 -18.40 11.13 -16.33
CA ARG A 29 -17.71 10.54 -15.18
C ARG A 29 -16.98 11.60 -14.35
N GLY A 30 -17.37 11.78 -13.10
CA GLY A 30 -16.69 12.60 -12.11
C GLY A 30 -15.73 11.78 -11.25
N ARG A 31 -15.56 12.18 -9.97
CA ARG A 31 -14.65 11.48 -9.05
C ARG A 31 -15.11 10.06 -8.70
N LEU A 32 -14.17 9.20 -8.34
CA LEU A 32 -14.46 7.88 -7.78
C LEU A 32 -15.09 8.03 -6.37
N LEU A 33 -16.24 7.41 -6.15
CA LEU A 33 -16.93 7.35 -4.86
C LEU A 33 -16.60 6.06 -4.09
N GLY A 34 -16.26 4.98 -4.79
CA GLY A 34 -15.88 3.71 -4.18
C GLY A 34 -15.55 2.63 -5.21
N GLN A 35 -14.92 1.53 -4.80
CA GLN A 35 -14.55 0.42 -5.67
C GLN A 35 -14.72 -0.94 -4.98
N GLY A 36 -15.66 -1.77 -5.41
CA GLY A 36 -15.80 -3.15 -4.96
C GLY A 36 -15.01 -4.15 -5.80
N GLY A 37 -14.98 -5.42 -5.37
CA GLY A 37 -14.23 -6.50 -6.04
C GLY A 37 -14.60 -6.72 -7.52
N TYR A 38 -15.79 -6.28 -7.94
CA TYR A 38 -16.25 -6.45 -9.32
C TYR A 38 -16.59 -5.13 -10.03
N ALA A 39 -16.63 -3.97 -9.37
CA ALA A 39 -17.10 -2.72 -9.98
C ALA A 39 -16.53 -1.46 -9.31
N ARG A 40 -16.40 -0.38 -10.08
CA ARG A 40 -16.07 0.97 -9.61
C ARG A 40 -17.34 1.83 -9.62
N VAL A 41 -17.50 2.69 -8.62
CA VAL A 41 -18.65 3.61 -8.51
C VAL A 41 -18.12 5.03 -8.58
N TYR A 42 -18.60 5.79 -9.54
CA TYR A 42 -18.25 7.18 -9.77
C TYR A 42 -19.41 8.09 -9.43
N LYS A 43 -19.10 9.34 -9.12
CA LYS A 43 -20.08 10.41 -9.22
C LYS A 43 -20.27 10.71 -10.70
N VAL A 44 -21.51 10.83 -11.14
CA VAL A 44 -21.82 11.06 -12.57
C VAL A 44 -22.79 12.21 -12.74
N LEU A 45 -22.59 13.00 -13.80
CA LEU A 45 -23.46 14.10 -14.18
C LEU A 45 -24.23 13.71 -15.43
N ASN A 46 -25.56 13.77 -15.39
CA ASN A 46 -26.37 13.68 -16.59
C ASN A 46 -26.30 15.01 -17.36
N THR A 47 -25.76 14.97 -18.57
CA THR A 47 -25.54 16.14 -19.44
C THR A 47 -26.81 16.77 -19.99
N GLN A 48 -27.92 16.04 -20.04
CA GLN A 48 -29.17 16.51 -20.63
C GLN A 48 -29.97 17.38 -19.65
N HIS A 49 -29.96 17.04 -18.36
CA HIS A 49 -30.79 17.71 -17.35
C HIS A 49 -30.02 18.13 -16.09
N GLY A 50 -28.69 17.96 -16.06
CA GLY A 50 -27.80 18.43 -14.98
C GLY A 50 -27.90 17.66 -13.66
N GLY A 51 -28.57 16.51 -13.62
CA GLY A 51 -28.72 15.73 -12.39
C GLY A 51 -27.45 14.97 -12.03
N VAL A 52 -27.17 14.86 -10.73
CA VAL A 52 -25.96 14.23 -10.19
C VAL A 52 -26.31 12.93 -9.49
N TYR A 53 -25.62 11.86 -9.86
CA TYR A 53 -25.94 10.49 -9.47
C TYR A 53 -24.68 9.67 -9.14
N ALA A 54 -24.89 8.42 -8.71
CA ALA A 54 -23.83 7.43 -8.63
C ALA A 54 -23.88 6.50 -9.85
N GLY A 55 -22.76 6.37 -10.58
CA GLY A 55 -22.63 5.49 -11.74
C GLY A 55 -21.69 4.32 -11.44
N LYS A 56 -22.21 3.09 -11.48
CA LYS A 56 -21.45 1.85 -11.24
C LYS A 56 -21.03 1.22 -12.56
N CYS A 57 -19.73 1.00 -12.74
CA CYS A 57 -19.10 0.47 -13.95
C CYS A 57 -18.31 -0.81 -13.65
N SER A 58 -18.34 -1.77 -14.58
CA SER A 58 -17.63 -3.04 -14.45
C SER A 58 -17.30 -3.63 -15.82
N PRO A 59 -16.04 -3.60 -16.27
CA PRO A 59 -15.65 -4.20 -17.56
C PRO A 59 -15.63 -5.73 -17.51
N LYS A 60 -15.34 -6.31 -16.34
CA LYS A 60 -15.19 -7.76 -16.17
C LYS A 60 -16.50 -8.48 -15.86
N SER A 61 -17.58 -7.75 -15.55
CA SER A 61 -18.76 -8.31 -14.88
C SER A 61 -20.10 -7.68 -15.29
N VAL A 62 -20.23 -7.31 -16.56
CA VAL A 62 -21.44 -6.67 -17.13
C VAL A 62 -22.72 -7.46 -16.85
N LYS A 63 -22.63 -8.80 -16.83
CA LYS A 63 -23.73 -9.70 -16.43
C LYS A 63 -24.26 -9.40 -15.02
N HIS A 64 -23.39 -9.05 -14.07
CA HIS A 64 -23.79 -8.68 -12.71
C HIS A 64 -24.50 -7.33 -12.68
N LEU A 65 -24.02 -6.32 -13.42
CA LEU A 65 -24.71 -5.03 -13.51
C LEU A 65 -26.10 -5.17 -14.13
N ARG A 66 -26.26 -5.96 -15.20
CA ARG A 66 -27.57 -6.25 -15.79
C ARG A 66 -28.50 -7.00 -14.82
N LYS A 67 -27.97 -7.95 -14.05
CA LYS A 67 -28.70 -8.69 -13.02
C LYS A 67 -29.21 -7.74 -11.94
N GLU A 68 -28.35 -6.89 -11.41
CA GLU A 68 -28.68 -5.87 -10.41
C GLU A 68 -29.73 -4.88 -10.94
N ALA A 69 -29.55 -4.35 -12.15
CA ALA A 69 -30.52 -3.47 -12.80
C ALA A 69 -31.90 -4.13 -12.94
N ARG A 70 -31.95 -5.45 -13.24
CA ARG A 70 -33.21 -6.20 -13.30
C ARG A 70 -33.85 -6.33 -11.91
N ILE A 71 -33.04 -6.60 -10.88
CA ILE A 71 -33.50 -6.73 -9.50
C ILE A 71 -34.07 -5.40 -9.01
N LEU A 72 -33.33 -4.31 -9.12
CA LEU A 72 -33.80 -2.99 -8.67
C LEU A 72 -35.07 -2.54 -9.41
N ARG A 73 -35.14 -2.75 -10.74
CA ARG A 73 -36.38 -2.51 -11.50
C ARG A 73 -37.56 -3.33 -10.99
N SER A 74 -37.35 -4.60 -10.68
CA SER A 74 -38.41 -5.49 -10.17
C SER A 74 -38.89 -5.16 -8.76
N LEU A 75 -38.06 -4.47 -7.95
CA LEU A 75 -38.43 -4.00 -6.62
C LEU A 75 -39.40 -2.79 -6.67
N LYS A 76 -39.65 -2.20 -7.86
CA LYS A 76 -40.60 -1.11 -8.14
C LYS A 76 -40.45 0.08 -7.18
N HIS A 77 -39.59 1.04 -7.51
CA HIS A 77 -39.50 2.34 -6.85
C HIS A 77 -40.61 3.29 -7.36
N VAL A 78 -41.89 2.96 -7.13
CA VAL A 78 -42.99 3.83 -7.57
C VAL A 78 -43.30 4.83 -6.46
N CYS A 79 -42.83 6.06 -6.63
CA CYS A 79 -43.41 7.23 -5.97
C CYS A 79 -44.11 8.06 -7.05
N PHE A 80 -45.32 7.65 -7.41
CA PHE A 80 -46.27 8.52 -8.11
C PHE A 80 -47.22 9.08 -7.04
N GLU A 81 -47.23 10.40 -6.90
CA GLU A 81 -48.31 11.20 -6.29
C GLU A 81 -48.91 10.71 -4.96
N ILE A 82 -48.23 10.88 -3.82
CA ILE A 82 -48.91 11.08 -2.53
C ILE A 82 -48.20 12.17 -1.72
N THR A 83 -48.10 13.38 -2.29
CA THR A 83 -47.71 14.60 -1.55
C THR A 83 -48.85 15.62 -1.46
N PHE A 84 -50.07 15.24 -1.86
CA PHE A 84 -51.25 16.10 -1.72
C PHE A 84 -52.42 15.30 -1.14
N LEU A 85 -52.41 15.03 0.17
CA LEU A 85 -53.66 15.02 0.99
C LEU A 85 -53.54 14.69 2.48
N LEU A 86 -52.39 14.29 3.05
CA LEU A 86 -52.35 13.86 4.47
C LEU A 86 -51.31 14.57 5.35
N CYS A 87 -51.18 15.89 5.17
CA CYS A 87 -50.63 16.77 6.21
C CYS A 87 -51.73 17.63 6.81
N ARG A 88 -52.57 17.03 7.67
CA ARG A 88 -53.31 17.73 8.73
C ARG A 88 -53.84 16.69 9.74
N ARG A 89 -53.18 16.65 10.90
CA ARG A 89 -53.61 16.03 12.18
C ARG A 89 -53.36 14.52 12.36
N ALA A 90 -52.13 14.16 12.74
CA ALA A 90 -51.82 13.21 13.82
C ALA A 90 -50.28 13.00 13.88
N PRO A 91 -49.60 13.18 15.03
CA PRO A 91 -48.16 12.91 15.14
C PRO A 91 -47.79 11.43 15.40
N TRP A 92 -48.76 10.52 15.49
CA TRP A 92 -48.51 9.13 15.88
C TRP A 92 -49.50 8.18 15.20
N LEU A 93 -49.25 7.79 13.94
CA LEU A 93 -49.51 6.44 13.41
C LEU A 93 -49.24 6.34 11.89
N THR A 94 -48.54 5.25 11.53
CA THR A 94 -48.76 4.41 10.33
C THR A 94 -47.94 4.66 9.06
N ILE A 95 -46.88 3.85 8.93
CA ILE A 95 -46.58 2.94 7.81
C ILE A 95 -46.85 3.52 6.41
N TYR A 96 -46.01 4.45 6.02
CA TYR A 96 -45.53 4.55 4.64
C TYR A 96 -43.99 4.51 4.74
N LEU A 97 -43.27 4.30 3.64
CA LEU A 97 -41.78 4.37 3.56
C LEU A 97 -40.99 3.06 3.72
N ILE A 98 -41.58 1.88 3.54
CA ILE A 98 -40.74 0.68 3.28
C ILE A 98 -39.88 0.89 2.01
N GLN A 99 -40.39 1.68 1.05
CA GLN A 99 -39.72 1.98 -0.22
C GLN A 99 -38.48 2.89 -0.10
N ASN A 100 -38.28 3.59 1.02
CA ASN A 100 -37.15 4.50 1.14
C ASN A 100 -35.84 3.79 1.45
N ASN A 101 -35.84 2.56 1.94
CA ASN A 101 -34.63 1.95 2.51
C ASN A 101 -33.86 1.05 1.53
N ILE A 102 -34.14 1.13 0.22
CA ILE A 102 -33.40 0.44 -0.84
C ILE A 102 -32.92 1.48 -1.85
N VAL A 103 -31.67 1.34 -2.30
CA VAL A 103 -31.06 2.26 -3.28
C VAL A 103 -31.93 2.37 -4.53
N LYS A 104 -32.25 3.60 -4.93
CA LYS A 104 -33.10 3.86 -6.09
C LYS A 104 -32.36 3.61 -7.40
N TYR A 105 -32.97 2.79 -8.25
CA TYR A 105 -32.60 2.71 -9.68
C TYR A 105 -32.98 4.00 -10.42
N ILE A 106 -32.01 4.60 -11.09
CA ILE A 106 -32.23 5.78 -11.94
C ILE A 106 -32.23 5.34 -13.40
N ASP A 107 -31.16 4.69 -13.86
CA ASP A 107 -30.97 4.38 -15.27
C ASP A 107 -29.92 3.28 -15.51
N TYR A 108 -29.79 2.80 -16.74
CA TYR A 108 -28.75 1.86 -17.16
C TYR A 108 -28.29 2.16 -18.59
N PHE A 109 -27.00 2.46 -18.75
CA PHE A 109 -26.37 2.74 -20.04
C PHE A 109 -25.45 1.62 -20.47
N GLU A 110 -25.59 1.26 -21.74
CA GLU A 110 -24.80 0.23 -22.39
C GLU A 110 -24.30 0.78 -23.72
N GLU A 111 -22.99 0.72 -23.92
CA GLU A 111 -22.39 1.10 -25.20
C GLU A 111 -22.59 -0.03 -26.22
N LEU A 112 -23.22 0.30 -27.35
CA LEU A 112 -23.67 -0.69 -28.34
C LEU A 112 -22.52 -1.47 -29.01
N TRP A 113 -21.32 -0.89 -29.05
CA TRP A 113 -20.16 -1.43 -29.76
C TRP A 113 -19.09 -2.01 -28.83
N ASP A 114 -19.18 -1.70 -27.53
CA ASP A 114 -18.29 -2.23 -26.49
C ASP A 114 -19.11 -2.76 -25.30
N PRO A 115 -19.35 -4.08 -25.24
CA PRO A 115 -20.08 -4.67 -24.13
C PRO A 115 -19.34 -4.58 -22.80
N THR A 116 -18.09 -4.11 -22.73
CA THR A 116 -17.33 -3.89 -21.49
C THR A 116 -17.55 -2.49 -20.88
N ALA A 117 -18.14 -1.55 -21.62
CA ALA A 117 -18.42 -0.18 -21.17
C ALA A 117 -19.92 -0.02 -20.83
N ASN A 118 -20.28 -0.22 -19.56
CA ASN A 118 -21.66 -0.09 -19.06
C ASN A 118 -21.70 0.71 -17.76
N VAL A 119 -22.79 1.47 -17.55
CA VAL A 119 -23.03 2.22 -16.32
C VAL A 119 -24.42 1.91 -15.77
N LEU A 120 -24.48 1.39 -14.55
CA LEU A 120 -25.71 1.36 -13.76
C LEU A 120 -25.81 2.67 -12.95
N VAL A 121 -26.82 3.47 -13.21
CA VAL A 121 -27.04 4.78 -12.57
C VAL A 121 -28.03 4.64 -11.42
N LEU A 122 -27.62 5.10 -10.25
CA LEU A 122 -28.32 4.97 -8.96
C LEU A 122 -28.40 6.33 -8.27
N GLU A 123 -29.27 6.46 -7.27
CA GLU A 123 -29.25 7.65 -6.41
C GLU A 123 -27.90 7.84 -5.72
N LEU A 124 -27.50 9.09 -5.52
CA LEU A 124 -26.26 9.42 -4.85
C LEU A 124 -26.48 9.53 -3.33
N CYS A 125 -25.95 8.55 -2.58
CA CYS A 125 -25.93 8.58 -1.12
C CYS A 125 -24.68 9.32 -0.62
N ALA A 126 -24.82 10.64 -0.45
CA ALA A 126 -23.76 11.57 -0.06
C ALA A 126 -23.03 11.22 1.25
N GLY A 127 -23.71 10.56 2.19
CA GLY A 127 -23.14 10.16 3.48
C GLY A 127 -22.14 9.00 3.42
N GLY A 128 -21.93 8.39 2.24
CA GLY A 128 -21.00 7.27 2.07
C GLY A 128 -21.58 5.94 2.57
N SER A 129 -20.71 5.01 2.98
CA SER A 129 -21.15 3.71 3.52
C SER A 129 -21.20 3.72 5.06
N LEU A 130 -22.05 2.86 5.62
CA LEU A 130 -22.07 2.60 7.06
C LEU A 130 -20.72 2.08 7.54
N GLN A 131 -19.98 1.34 6.69
CA GLN A 131 -18.62 0.91 7.02
C GLN A 131 -17.71 2.09 7.34
N THR A 132 -17.72 3.11 6.48
CA THR A 132 -16.94 4.33 6.67
C THR A 132 -17.38 5.06 7.93
N MET A 133 -18.69 5.09 8.21
CA MET A 133 -19.21 5.67 9.44
C MET A 133 -18.70 4.94 10.69
N ILE A 134 -18.81 3.62 10.74
CA ILE A 134 -18.31 2.84 11.88
C ILE A 134 -16.79 3.04 12.06
N ASN A 135 -16.01 3.06 10.98
CA ASN A 135 -14.57 3.30 11.04
C ASN A 135 -14.20 4.67 11.64
N ASN A 136 -15.02 5.69 11.36
CA ASN A 136 -14.84 7.03 11.92
C ASN A 136 -15.32 7.15 13.37
N HIS A 137 -16.02 6.14 13.88
CA HIS A 137 -16.53 6.05 15.24
C HIS A 137 -15.95 4.80 15.93
N PRO A 138 -14.62 4.76 16.20
CA PRO A 138 -13.97 3.59 16.77
C PRO A 138 -14.58 3.18 18.11
N GLU A 139 -15.17 4.12 18.84
CA GLU A 139 -15.82 3.92 20.14
C GLU A 139 -17.26 3.41 20.06
N GLY A 140 -17.74 3.11 18.85
CA GLY A 140 -19.10 2.67 18.57
C GLY A 140 -20.01 3.84 18.22
N LEU A 141 -21.11 3.53 17.55
CA LEU A 141 -22.19 4.45 17.30
C LEU A 141 -23.04 4.64 18.55
N THR A 142 -23.81 5.72 18.59
CA THR A 142 -24.73 5.95 19.70
C THR A 142 -25.80 4.85 19.73
N ARG A 143 -26.39 4.60 20.91
CA ARG A 143 -27.53 3.68 21.05
C ARG A 143 -28.67 4.06 20.10
N LYS A 144 -28.96 5.36 20.00
CA LYS A 144 -30.01 5.91 19.13
C LYS A 144 -29.73 5.59 17.66
N ASP A 145 -28.53 5.93 17.17
CA ASP A 145 -28.19 5.76 15.76
C ASP A 145 -28.13 4.27 15.38
N THR A 146 -27.64 3.43 16.30
CA THR A 146 -27.58 1.98 16.12
C THR A 146 -28.97 1.37 15.93
N LEU A 147 -29.94 1.76 16.76
CA LEU A 147 -31.32 1.30 16.62
C LEU A 147 -31.96 1.84 15.34
N GLU A 148 -31.70 3.09 14.99
CA GLU A 148 -32.28 3.72 13.79
C GLU A 148 -31.76 3.06 12.49
N VAL A 149 -30.45 2.84 12.39
CA VAL A 149 -29.85 2.08 11.28
C VAL A 149 -30.41 0.66 11.22
N THR A 150 -30.47 -0.03 12.37
CA THR A 150 -30.98 -1.41 12.45
C THR A 150 -32.43 -1.50 11.98
N LEU A 151 -33.29 -0.57 12.40
CA LEU A 151 -34.70 -0.52 12.00
C LEU A 151 -34.85 -0.29 10.50
N GLN A 152 -34.10 0.65 9.93
CA GLN A 152 -34.21 0.97 8.51
C GLN A 152 -33.75 -0.19 7.62
N VAL A 153 -32.65 -0.86 7.99
CA VAL A 153 -32.17 -2.07 7.31
C VAL A 153 -33.17 -3.22 7.48
N ALA A 154 -33.74 -3.41 8.68
CA ALA A 154 -34.76 -4.43 8.93
C ALA A 154 -35.99 -4.24 8.04
N ARG A 155 -36.47 -3.00 7.86
CA ARG A 155 -37.59 -2.66 6.96
C ARG A 155 -37.26 -2.96 5.50
N ALA A 156 -36.03 -2.68 5.05
CA ALA A 156 -35.60 -3.01 3.69
C ALA A 156 -35.59 -4.53 3.46
N VAL A 157 -35.09 -5.30 4.42
CA VAL A 157 -35.07 -6.77 4.35
C VAL A 157 -36.48 -7.35 4.42
N GLU A 158 -37.35 -6.83 5.28
CA GLU A 158 -38.77 -7.20 5.34
C GLU A 158 -39.46 -6.98 3.99
N TYR A 159 -39.20 -5.85 3.33
CA TYR A 159 -39.72 -5.58 1.99
C TYR A 159 -39.29 -6.64 0.96
N MET A 160 -37.99 -6.93 0.90
CA MET A 160 -37.43 -7.89 -0.04
C MET A 160 -38.03 -9.28 0.21
N HIS A 161 -38.12 -9.70 1.47
CA HIS A 161 -38.73 -10.96 1.86
C HIS A 161 -40.20 -11.05 1.40
N GLY A 162 -40.97 -9.96 1.54
CA GLY A 162 -42.35 -9.87 1.03
C GLY A 162 -42.48 -9.94 -0.49
N LYS A 163 -41.38 -9.80 -1.24
CA LYS A 163 -41.28 -10.00 -2.70
C LYS A 163 -40.62 -11.33 -3.08
N SER A 164 -40.46 -12.25 -2.13
CA SER A 164 -39.73 -13.51 -2.29
C SER A 164 -38.29 -13.29 -2.75
N ARG A 165 -37.63 -12.27 -2.19
CA ARG A 165 -36.25 -11.89 -2.49
C ARG A 165 -35.42 -11.86 -1.20
N PHE A 166 -34.20 -12.36 -1.27
CA PHE A 166 -33.28 -12.47 -0.14
C PHE A 166 -31.91 -11.92 -0.51
N HIS A 167 -31.30 -11.12 0.37
CA HIS A 167 -30.07 -10.36 0.10
C HIS A 167 -28.81 -11.11 0.56
N GLY A 168 -28.21 -11.89 -0.35
CA GLY A 168 -27.11 -12.83 -0.02
C GLY A 168 -25.79 -12.23 0.49
N ASP A 169 -25.61 -10.90 0.51
CA ASP A 169 -24.35 -10.25 0.88
C ASP A 169 -24.56 -8.91 1.63
N LEU A 170 -25.38 -8.92 2.68
CA LEU A 170 -25.70 -7.72 3.48
C LEU A 170 -24.60 -7.43 4.51
N LYS A 171 -23.98 -6.25 4.46
CA LYS A 171 -22.77 -5.91 5.24
C LYS A 171 -22.63 -4.39 5.32
N PRO A 172 -21.85 -3.82 6.27
CA PRO A 172 -21.75 -2.37 6.44
C PRO A 172 -21.34 -1.59 5.17
N ARG A 173 -20.52 -2.17 4.28
CA ARG A 173 -20.14 -1.53 3.01
C ARG A 173 -21.30 -1.40 2.00
N ASN A 174 -22.33 -2.24 2.13
CA ASN A 174 -23.52 -2.26 1.27
C ASN A 174 -24.70 -1.53 1.89
N ILE A 175 -24.53 -0.93 3.07
CA ILE A 175 -25.51 -0.02 3.69
C ILE A 175 -25.01 1.39 3.45
N LEU A 176 -25.76 2.19 2.68
CA LEU A 176 -25.38 3.53 2.27
C LEU A 176 -26.12 4.57 3.10
N ILE A 177 -25.47 5.68 3.40
CA ILE A 177 -26.01 6.77 4.22
C ILE A 177 -26.47 7.89 3.29
N ARG A 178 -27.77 8.21 3.31
CA ARG A 178 -28.29 9.43 2.65
C ARG A 178 -28.00 10.64 3.51
N THR A 179 -28.45 10.60 4.77
CA THR A 179 -28.22 11.63 5.78
C THR A 179 -27.91 10.97 7.12
N TRP A 180 -27.15 11.63 7.99
CA TRP A 180 -26.83 11.11 9.34
C TRP A 180 -27.57 11.86 10.45
N ASN A 181 -28.07 13.07 10.16
CA ASN A 181 -28.89 13.83 11.10
C ASN A 181 -30.08 14.48 10.35
N PRO A 182 -31.28 13.88 10.40
CA PRO A 182 -31.59 12.57 11.02
C PRO A 182 -30.88 11.42 10.30
N VAL A 183 -30.75 10.26 10.96
CA VAL A 183 -30.16 9.05 10.35
C VAL A 183 -31.09 8.54 9.25
N GLU A 184 -30.58 8.38 8.05
CA GLU A 184 -31.27 7.81 6.90
C GLU A 184 -30.32 6.94 6.10
N VAL A 185 -30.60 5.64 6.04
CA VAL A 185 -29.78 4.63 5.37
C VAL A 185 -30.57 3.78 4.39
N VAL A 186 -29.88 3.26 3.39
CA VAL A 186 -30.46 2.37 2.36
C VAL A 186 -29.58 1.17 2.10
N VAL A 187 -30.19 0.07 1.66
CA VAL A 187 -29.47 -1.13 1.20
C VAL A 187 -29.09 -0.94 -0.28
N GLY A 188 -27.79 -1.07 -0.57
CA GLY A 188 -27.20 -1.02 -1.91
C GLY A 188 -26.61 -2.36 -2.35
N ASP A 189 -26.06 -2.40 -3.57
CA ASP A 189 -25.40 -3.59 -4.17
C ASP A 189 -26.32 -4.83 -4.26
N CYS A 190 -27.48 -4.66 -4.90
CA CYS A 190 -28.52 -5.70 -5.00
C CYS A 190 -28.21 -6.80 -6.03
N ALA A 191 -26.96 -6.91 -6.52
CA ALA A 191 -26.56 -7.94 -7.49
C ALA A 191 -26.65 -9.36 -6.89
N GLU A 192 -26.53 -9.49 -5.57
CA GLU A 192 -26.52 -10.75 -4.81
C GLU A 192 -27.90 -11.15 -4.28
N VAL A 193 -28.97 -10.51 -4.76
CA VAL A 193 -30.34 -10.87 -4.34
C VAL A 193 -30.82 -12.13 -5.08
N MET A 194 -31.32 -13.10 -4.31
CA MET A 194 -31.80 -14.41 -4.77
C MET A 194 -33.33 -14.52 -4.67
N HIS A 195 -33.95 -15.38 -5.49
CA HIS A 195 -35.42 -15.55 -5.56
C HIS A 195 -35.95 -16.69 -4.66
N SER A 196 -35.07 -17.47 -4.03
CA SER A 196 -35.42 -18.61 -3.19
C SER A 196 -34.26 -18.96 -2.27
N GLY A 197 -34.50 -19.10 -0.97
CA GLY A 197 -33.48 -19.55 -0.01
C GLY A 197 -33.87 -19.30 1.44
N LYS A 198 -33.21 -20.01 2.38
CA LYS A 198 -33.17 -19.62 3.80
C LYS A 198 -32.16 -18.48 3.91
N SER A 199 -32.57 -17.33 4.44
CA SER A 199 -31.78 -16.10 4.39
C SER A 199 -30.83 -15.97 5.57
N ASP A 200 -29.56 -15.73 5.26
CA ASP A 200 -28.53 -15.29 6.22
C ASP A 200 -28.54 -13.78 6.42
N ASP A 201 -29.46 -13.05 5.77
CA ASP A 201 -29.51 -11.60 5.80
C ASP A 201 -29.76 -11.09 7.22
N MET A 202 -30.62 -11.77 7.99
CA MET A 202 -30.85 -11.46 9.42
C MET A 202 -29.57 -11.64 10.25
N TRP A 203 -28.79 -12.67 9.94
CA TRP A 203 -27.51 -12.93 10.60
C TRP A 203 -26.48 -11.86 10.24
N ALA A 204 -26.51 -11.40 9.00
CA ALA A 204 -25.65 -10.35 8.48
C ALA A 204 -26.01 -8.94 9.02
N ILE A 205 -27.29 -8.67 9.34
CA ILE A 205 -27.68 -7.53 10.17
C ILE A 205 -27.02 -7.64 11.55
N GLY A 206 -26.99 -8.84 12.15
CA GLY A 206 -26.31 -9.08 13.43
C GLY A 206 -24.81 -8.74 13.39
N ILE A 207 -24.11 -9.11 12.32
CA ILE A 207 -22.71 -8.70 12.09
C ILE A 207 -22.59 -7.18 12.02
N SER A 208 -23.48 -6.53 11.27
CA SER A 208 -23.46 -5.08 11.10
C SER A 208 -23.71 -4.37 12.43
N LEU A 209 -24.64 -4.89 13.24
CA LEU A 209 -24.93 -4.43 14.59
C LEU A 209 -23.71 -4.57 15.50
N LEU A 210 -23.04 -5.72 15.47
CA LEU A 210 -21.80 -5.93 16.22
C LEU A 210 -20.71 -4.92 15.83
N GLY A 211 -20.63 -4.61 14.53
CA GLY A 211 -19.76 -3.56 13.99
C GLY A 211 -20.10 -2.18 14.54
N MET A 212 -21.39 -1.79 14.54
CA MET A 212 -21.83 -0.49 15.09
C MET A 212 -21.57 -0.34 16.59
N MET A 213 -21.47 -1.46 17.33
CA MET A 213 -21.06 -1.48 18.73
C MET A 213 -19.53 -1.37 18.92
N SER A 214 -18.76 -1.36 17.82
CA SER A 214 -17.30 -1.47 17.77
C SER A 214 -16.75 -2.72 18.46
N GLN A 215 -17.54 -3.79 18.53
CA GLN A 215 -17.23 -4.99 19.31
C GLN A 215 -16.72 -6.17 18.46
N TRP A 216 -15.90 -5.94 17.44
CA TRP A 216 -15.45 -7.05 16.59
C TRP A 216 -14.23 -7.78 17.19
N PRO A 217 -14.22 -9.12 17.29
CA PRO A 217 -13.01 -9.83 17.73
C PRO A 217 -11.94 -9.79 16.64
N GLY A 218 -10.71 -9.38 16.98
CA GLY A 218 -9.56 -9.40 16.07
C GLY A 218 -9.40 -10.78 15.41
N TYR A 219 -9.37 -10.82 14.08
CA TYR A 219 -9.29 -12.07 13.32
C TYR A 219 -8.25 -11.97 12.21
N ALA A 220 -7.16 -12.71 12.35
CA ALA A 220 -6.18 -12.93 11.29
C ALA A 220 -6.65 -14.06 10.36
N LYS A 221 -6.81 -13.73 9.06
CA LYS A 221 -6.97 -14.60 7.86
C LYS A 221 -7.98 -15.78 7.86
N LYS A 222 -8.97 -15.65 6.97
CA LYS A 222 -9.60 -16.66 6.08
C LYS A 222 -9.60 -18.14 6.52
N GLU A 223 -10.46 -18.47 7.48
CA GLU A 223 -11.21 -19.73 7.44
C GLU A 223 -12.70 -19.40 7.48
N GLU A 224 -13.36 -19.36 6.32
CA GLU A 224 -14.79 -19.01 6.18
C GLU A 224 -15.71 -19.89 7.07
N ARG A 225 -15.25 -21.07 7.49
CA ARG A 225 -16.00 -22.00 8.35
C ARG A 225 -16.04 -21.62 9.83
N MET A 226 -15.09 -20.82 10.34
CA MET A 226 -15.06 -20.44 11.77
C MET A 226 -15.60 -19.03 12.04
N TYR A 227 -15.88 -18.27 10.99
CA TYR A 227 -16.40 -16.90 11.06
C TYR A 227 -17.77 -16.82 11.79
N PRO A 228 -18.77 -17.68 11.48
CA PRO A 228 -20.06 -17.58 12.15
C PRO A 228 -20.03 -17.98 13.63
N ARG A 229 -19.26 -19.03 13.95
CA ARG A 229 -19.12 -19.56 15.32
C ARG A 229 -18.50 -18.54 16.26
N ARG A 230 -17.53 -17.75 15.78
CA ARG A 230 -16.89 -16.71 16.60
C ARG A 230 -17.77 -15.49 16.81
N CYS A 231 -18.55 -15.06 15.82
CA CYS A 231 -19.54 -13.99 16.02
C CYS A 231 -20.58 -14.38 17.08
N ALA A 232 -21.12 -15.60 17.00
CA ALA A 232 -22.07 -16.11 18.00
C ALA A 232 -21.43 -16.27 19.39
N SER A 233 -20.19 -16.79 19.47
CA SER A 233 -19.44 -16.90 20.74
C SER A 233 -19.20 -15.52 21.37
N HIS A 234 -18.85 -14.54 20.54
CA HIS A 234 -18.59 -13.19 20.99
C HIS A 234 -19.87 -12.51 21.50
N ALA A 235 -20.98 -12.62 20.78
CA ALA A 235 -22.27 -12.12 21.24
C ALA A 235 -22.68 -12.75 22.59
N ARG A 236 -22.45 -14.06 22.80
CA ARG A 236 -22.71 -14.72 24.10
C ARG A 236 -21.84 -14.17 25.23
N THR A 237 -20.60 -13.79 24.93
CA THR A 237 -19.71 -13.15 25.90
C THR A 237 -20.25 -11.76 26.28
N LEU A 238 -20.66 -10.96 25.29
CA LEU A 238 -21.34 -9.68 25.54
C LEU A 238 -22.62 -9.86 26.36
N LYS A 239 -23.42 -10.89 26.08
CA LYS A 239 -24.62 -11.22 26.87
C LYS A 239 -24.28 -11.54 28.32
N THR A 240 -23.20 -12.27 28.55
CA THR A 240 -22.77 -12.62 29.92
C THR A 240 -22.35 -11.37 30.70
N LEU A 241 -21.66 -10.43 30.05
CA LEU A 241 -21.25 -9.16 30.65
C LEU A 241 -22.39 -8.14 30.76
N ASN A 242 -23.39 -8.23 29.89
CA ASN A 242 -24.50 -7.29 29.76
C ASN A 242 -25.85 -8.02 29.68
N PRO A 243 -26.25 -8.77 30.72
CA PRO A 243 -27.42 -9.66 30.65
C PRO A 243 -28.73 -8.93 30.35
N ASP A 244 -28.86 -7.70 30.85
CA ASP A 244 -30.08 -6.89 30.75
C ASP A 244 -30.04 -5.86 29.60
N HIS A 245 -28.97 -5.83 28.80
CA HIS A 245 -28.84 -4.82 27.74
C HIS A 245 -29.61 -5.24 26.47
N GLU A 246 -30.68 -4.49 26.17
CA GLU A 246 -31.64 -4.77 25.09
C GLU A 246 -30.99 -4.96 23.69
N ILE A 247 -30.01 -4.14 23.29
CA ILE A 247 -29.31 -4.29 22.00
C ILE A 247 -28.49 -5.59 21.96
N VAL A 248 -27.90 -6.00 23.08
CA VAL A 248 -27.15 -7.27 23.16
C VAL A 248 -28.13 -8.45 23.07
N GLN A 249 -29.32 -8.33 23.65
CA GLN A 249 -30.37 -9.34 23.49
C GLN A 249 -30.84 -9.44 22.04
N LEU A 250 -31.04 -8.32 21.34
CA LEU A 250 -31.33 -8.32 19.90
C LEU A 250 -30.20 -8.97 19.08
N LEU A 251 -28.94 -8.61 19.35
CA LEU A 251 -27.77 -9.16 18.68
C LEU A 251 -27.72 -10.70 18.75
N ILE A 252 -28.01 -11.27 19.93
CA ILE A 252 -28.05 -12.72 20.13
C ILE A 252 -29.10 -13.38 19.23
N ARG A 253 -30.28 -12.77 19.12
CA ARG A 253 -31.38 -13.29 18.30
C ARG A 253 -31.09 -13.21 16.80
N LEU A 254 -30.35 -12.18 16.38
CA LEU A 254 -29.87 -12.03 15.00
C LEU A 254 -28.81 -13.07 14.66
N LEU A 255 -27.87 -13.31 15.59
CA LEU A 255 -26.76 -14.24 15.39
C LEU A 255 -27.08 -15.71 15.74
N GLU A 256 -28.36 -16.04 15.93
CA GLU A 256 -28.81 -17.41 16.18
C GLU A 256 -28.56 -18.30 14.95
N TRP A 257 -27.98 -19.47 15.18
CA TRP A 257 -27.58 -20.39 14.12
C TRP A 257 -28.78 -21.15 13.55
N ASP A 258 -29.72 -21.57 14.40
CA ASP A 258 -30.91 -22.27 13.93
C ASP A 258 -31.92 -21.29 13.31
N HIS A 259 -32.05 -21.36 11.98
CA HIS A 259 -32.96 -20.52 11.19
C HIS A 259 -34.43 -20.63 11.62
N ASN A 260 -34.86 -21.73 12.26
CA ASN A 260 -36.25 -21.88 12.68
C ASN A 260 -36.57 -21.04 13.94
N ILE A 261 -35.54 -20.64 14.69
CA ILE A 261 -35.66 -19.83 15.91
C ILE A 261 -35.01 -18.45 15.78
N ARG A 262 -34.19 -18.22 14.74
CA ARG A 262 -33.64 -16.90 14.40
C ARG A 262 -34.77 -15.90 14.18
N ILE A 263 -34.58 -14.68 14.70
CA ILE A 263 -35.55 -13.61 14.54
C ILE A 263 -35.84 -13.32 13.06
N SER A 264 -37.12 -13.13 12.73
CA SER A 264 -37.54 -12.73 11.37
C SER A 264 -37.38 -11.22 11.15
N ALA A 265 -37.37 -10.78 9.90
CA ALA A 265 -37.29 -9.35 9.57
C ALA A 265 -38.46 -8.55 10.18
N SER A 266 -39.69 -9.05 10.06
CA SER A 266 -40.89 -8.43 10.64
C SER A 266 -40.84 -8.35 12.16
N GLU A 267 -40.33 -9.40 12.81
CA GLU A 267 -40.15 -9.39 14.26
C GLU A 267 -39.05 -8.41 14.70
N LEU A 268 -37.95 -8.30 13.95
CA LEU A 268 -36.89 -7.32 14.21
C LEU A 268 -37.42 -5.88 14.07
N VAL A 269 -38.23 -5.60 13.05
CA VAL A 269 -38.87 -4.28 12.87
C VAL A 269 -39.73 -3.94 14.09
N LYS A 270 -40.56 -4.88 14.54
CA LYS A 270 -41.41 -4.69 15.73
C LYS A 270 -40.57 -4.37 16.97
N LEU A 271 -39.61 -5.22 17.32
CA LEU A 271 -38.83 -5.05 18.55
C LEU A 271 -37.99 -3.77 18.52
N THR A 272 -37.32 -3.48 17.40
CA THR A 272 -36.48 -2.28 17.29
C THR A 272 -37.32 -1.00 17.40
N SER A 273 -38.55 -1.01 16.86
CA SER A 273 -39.50 0.10 17.01
C SER A 273 -39.90 0.30 18.47
N GLU A 274 -40.24 -0.79 19.17
CA GLU A 274 -40.59 -0.76 20.61
C GLU A 274 -39.43 -0.19 21.46
N LEU A 275 -38.18 -0.57 21.18
CA LEU A 275 -37.00 -0.03 21.89
C LEU A 275 -36.80 1.46 21.65
N ILE A 276 -37.04 1.94 20.42
CA ILE A 276 -36.96 3.37 20.09
C ILE A 276 -38.06 4.15 20.81
N GLU A 277 -39.30 3.66 20.82
CA GLU A 277 -40.43 4.28 21.51
C GLU A 277 -40.21 4.37 23.03
N GLN A 278 -39.74 3.29 23.67
CA GLN A 278 -39.42 3.25 25.10
C GLN A 278 -38.38 4.32 25.49
N SER A 279 -37.44 4.59 24.59
CA SER A 279 -36.40 5.61 24.78
C SER A 279 -36.94 7.04 24.73
N GLN A 280 -38.04 7.27 24.01
CA GLN A 280 -38.69 8.58 23.90
C GLN A 280 -39.62 8.88 25.08
N VAL A 281 -40.20 7.84 25.70
CA VAL A 281 -41.15 7.97 26.83
C VAL A 281 -40.45 8.22 28.18
N GLN A 282 -39.19 7.78 28.36
CA GLN A 282 -38.48 7.83 29.65
C GLN A 282 -37.85 9.17 30.07
N GLY A 283 -38.09 10.28 29.37
CA GLY A 283 -37.86 11.66 29.86
C GLY A 283 -36.59 11.93 30.71
N SER A 284 -35.46 12.16 30.05
CA SER A 284 -34.30 12.98 30.52
C SER A 284 -33.85 12.88 32.01
N LYS A 285 -33.61 11.68 32.57
CA LYS A 285 -32.80 11.56 33.80
C LYS A 285 -31.88 10.35 33.75
N ARG A 286 -30.56 10.61 33.81
CA ARG A 286 -29.39 9.73 33.52
C ARG A 286 -29.21 9.59 32.01
N THR A 287 -28.22 10.14 31.33
CA THR A 287 -26.91 10.75 31.58
C THR A 287 -26.70 11.71 30.39
N PRO A 288 -25.70 12.60 30.37
CA PRO A 288 -25.50 13.49 29.21
C PRO A 288 -25.40 12.68 27.90
N GLU A 289 -25.85 13.29 26.80
CA GLU A 289 -25.86 12.81 25.41
C GLU A 289 -24.44 12.54 24.85
N THR A 290 -23.57 11.85 25.61
CA THR A 290 -22.14 11.64 25.35
C THR A 290 -21.84 10.39 24.52
N GLY A 291 -22.85 9.87 23.80
CA GLY A 291 -22.65 9.18 22.52
C GLY A 291 -22.12 7.74 22.49
N ARG A 292 -21.86 7.07 23.61
CA ARG A 292 -21.44 5.65 23.62
C ARG A 292 -22.54 4.71 24.10
N MET A 293 -22.59 3.50 23.55
CA MET A 293 -23.35 2.39 24.14
C MET A 293 -22.67 1.99 25.46
N ASP A 294 -23.41 2.05 26.57
CA ASP A 294 -22.93 1.69 27.91
C ASP A 294 -22.83 0.16 28.05
N LEU A 295 -21.80 -0.41 27.42
CA LEU A 295 -21.56 -1.84 27.33
C LEU A 295 -20.26 -2.21 28.05
N ARG A 296 -20.34 -3.20 28.94
CA ARG A 296 -19.17 -3.88 29.50
C ARG A 296 -18.54 -4.77 28.44
N THR A 297 -17.26 -4.57 28.17
CA THR A 297 -16.48 -5.33 27.20
C THR A 297 -15.50 -6.27 27.92
N PRO A 298 -15.14 -7.43 27.34
CA PRO A 298 -14.09 -8.29 27.90
C PRO A 298 -12.74 -7.55 28.01
N GLU A 299 -11.85 -8.03 28.88
CA GLU A 299 -10.49 -7.49 29.01
C GLU A 299 -9.66 -7.85 27.75
N GLY A 300 -8.87 -6.90 27.22
CA GLY A 300 -8.13 -7.08 25.95
C GLY A 300 -9.00 -6.97 24.69
N PHE A 301 -10.26 -6.56 24.84
CA PHE A 301 -11.17 -6.39 23.72
C PHE A 301 -10.93 -5.05 23.03
N GLN A 302 -10.34 -5.10 21.82
CA GLN A 302 -10.01 -3.90 21.05
C GLN A 302 -11.14 -3.54 20.10
N THR A 303 -11.41 -2.24 19.97
CA THR A 303 -12.20 -1.67 18.88
C THR A 303 -11.52 -1.99 17.56
N VAL A 304 -12.26 -2.55 16.61
CA VAL A 304 -11.69 -2.93 15.31
C VAL A 304 -11.70 -1.75 14.36
N GLU A 305 -10.51 -1.35 13.92
CA GLU A 305 -10.36 -0.74 12.60
C GLU A 305 -10.78 -1.78 11.59
N PHE A 306 -11.82 -1.52 10.78
CA PHE A 306 -12.16 -2.45 9.72
C PHE A 306 -11.04 -2.42 8.69
N TRP A 307 -10.15 -3.40 8.80
CA TRP A 307 -9.05 -3.59 7.87
C TRP A 307 -9.63 -3.77 6.46
N VAL A 308 -9.30 -2.82 5.60
CA VAL A 308 -9.50 -2.90 4.15
C VAL A 308 -8.57 -3.98 3.62
N HIS A 309 -9.03 -5.24 3.65
CA HIS A 309 -8.51 -6.24 2.73
C HIS A 309 -9.04 -5.90 1.34
N ALA A 310 -8.19 -5.24 0.54
CA ALA A 310 -8.28 -5.02 -0.90
C ALA A 310 -9.71 -5.02 -1.52
N ALA A 311 -10.12 -3.83 -1.95
CA ALA A 311 -11.33 -3.48 -2.72
C ALA A 311 -12.53 -2.96 -1.89
N VAL A 312 -12.35 -1.83 -1.18
CA VAL A 312 -13.11 -0.54 -1.28
C VAL A 312 -12.30 0.55 -0.55
N ASP A 313 -12.34 1.78 -1.08
CA ASP A 313 -11.76 3.05 -0.59
C ASP A 313 -10.37 3.46 -1.12
N VAL A 314 -10.39 4.45 -2.03
CA VAL A 314 -9.25 5.31 -2.39
C VAL A 314 -9.41 6.64 -1.63
N ALA A 315 -8.28 7.08 -1.05
CA ALA A 315 -7.93 8.43 -0.60
C ALA A 315 -8.60 9.00 0.67
N LEU A 316 -7.76 9.24 1.69
CA LEU A 316 -7.61 10.56 2.32
C LEU A 316 -6.36 10.60 3.24
N HIS A 317 -5.25 11.09 2.67
CA HIS A 317 -4.23 11.84 3.39
C HIS A 317 -4.21 13.24 2.78
N ILE A 318 -5.02 14.17 3.29
CA ILE A 318 -4.82 15.61 3.08
C ILE A 318 -4.94 16.29 4.45
N ASN A 319 -3.84 16.93 4.84
CA ASN A 319 -3.72 17.82 5.98
C ASN A 319 -4.75 18.95 5.89
N LEU A 320 -5.53 19.15 6.95
CA LEU A 320 -6.02 20.48 7.31
C LEU A 320 -5.78 20.68 8.82
N LYS A 321 -4.96 21.68 9.16
CA LYS A 321 -4.86 22.37 10.45
C LYS A 321 -4.88 23.88 10.14
N PRO A 322 -5.19 24.80 11.09
CA PRO A 322 -6.08 24.79 12.28
C PRO A 322 -6.98 26.09 12.31
N PRO A 323 -7.64 26.49 13.44
CA PRO A 323 -6.94 27.31 14.44
C PRO A 323 -7.26 27.03 15.95
N LEU A 324 -6.19 27.17 16.75
CA LEU A 324 -6.02 27.68 18.12
C LEU A 324 -6.75 27.15 19.39
N SER A 325 -5.87 26.79 20.36
CA SER A 325 -5.99 26.81 21.84
C SER A 325 -6.62 25.55 22.49
N THR A 326 -6.09 24.86 23.51
CA THR A 326 -4.95 25.03 24.44
C THR A 326 -4.38 23.66 24.90
N ARG A 327 -3.05 23.62 25.10
CA ARG A 327 -2.17 22.76 25.96
C ARG A 327 -2.25 21.19 25.98
N ALA A 328 -1.16 20.61 25.43
CA ALA A 328 -0.31 19.47 25.88
C ALA A 328 -0.95 18.07 26.10
N ARG A 329 -0.36 16.91 25.74
CA ARG A 329 0.89 16.48 25.09
C ARG A 329 0.67 14.96 24.81
N GLU A 330 0.93 14.49 23.60
CA GLU A 330 1.77 13.32 23.27
C GLU A 330 1.63 12.97 21.78
N ARG A 331 2.78 12.74 21.15
CA ARG A 331 2.99 12.72 19.70
C ARG A 331 3.12 11.26 19.23
N THR A 332 2.23 10.82 18.34
CA THR A 332 2.52 9.71 17.41
C THR A 332 2.84 10.31 16.03
N PRO A 333 4.01 10.04 15.43
CA PRO A 333 4.37 10.59 14.13
C PRO A 333 3.72 9.79 12.99
N LYS A 334 2.97 10.47 12.13
CA LYS A 334 2.55 9.98 10.81
C LYS A 334 3.75 10.02 9.85
N TYR A 335 4.24 8.88 9.37
CA TYR A 335 5.15 8.79 8.22
C TYR A 335 4.84 7.53 7.39
N TYR A 336 4.37 7.71 6.16
CA TYR A 336 4.39 6.68 5.10
C TYR A 336 5.17 7.28 3.90
N PRO A 337 6.43 6.87 3.65
CA PRO A 337 7.28 7.48 2.61
C PRO A 337 6.95 7.03 1.17
N SER A 338 6.54 5.78 0.95
CA SER A 338 6.62 5.17 -0.39
C SER A 338 5.52 5.55 -1.41
N SER A 339 4.50 6.32 -1.02
CA SER A 339 3.42 6.75 -1.94
C SER A 339 3.77 7.99 -2.76
N ARG A 340 4.86 8.70 -2.42
CA ARG A 340 5.12 10.07 -2.91
C ARG A 340 5.92 10.16 -4.21
N LEU A 341 6.70 9.15 -4.56
CA LEU A 341 7.39 9.06 -5.86
C LEU A 341 6.47 8.53 -6.96
N LYS A 342 5.52 7.65 -6.62
CA LYS A 342 4.67 6.97 -7.61
C LYS A 342 3.86 7.94 -8.49
N SER A 343 3.32 9.03 -7.93
CA SER A 343 2.48 9.95 -8.72
C SER A 343 3.21 10.70 -9.83
N ILE A 344 4.51 11.00 -9.66
CA ILE A 344 5.31 11.69 -10.68
C ILE A 344 5.73 10.70 -11.79
N PHE A 345 6.13 9.48 -11.44
CA PHE A 345 6.63 8.52 -12.43
C PHE A 345 5.53 7.70 -13.14
N GLU A 346 4.42 7.38 -12.47
CA GLU A 346 3.30 6.61 -13.06
C GLU A 346 2.56 7.41 -14.15
N GLN A 347 2.60 8.76 -14.12
CA GLN A 347 2.04 9.60 -15.19
C GLN A 347 2.82 9.48 -16.51
N TYR A 348 4.13 9.22 -16.46
CA TYR A 348 5.00 9.17 -17.66
C TYR A 348 5.33 7.75 -18.14
N GLN A 349 4.95 6.72 -17.39
CA GLN A 349 5.14 5.31 -17.78
C GLN A 349 4.20 4.82 -18.90
N ARG A 350 3.20 5.62 -19.30
CA ARG A 350 2.21 5.19 -20.30
C ARG A 350 2.69 5.25 -21.75
N HIS A 351 3.91 5.70 -22.04
CA HIS A 351 4.42 5.82 -23.41
C HIS A 351 5.79 5.13 -23.54
N GLU A 352 5.77 3.80 -23.69
CA GLU A 352 6.83 3.14 -24.44
C GLU A 352 6.59 3.43 -25.94
N PRO A 353 7.63 3.78 -26.73
CA PRO A 353 7.43 4.08 -28.14
C PRO A 353 7.07 2.81 -28.92
N GLU A 354 5.97 2.85 -29.69
CA GLU A 354 5.83 2.06 -30.92
C GLU A 354 7.06 2.33 -31.81
N SER A 355 7.53 1.31 -32.51
CA SER A 355 8.71 1.44 -33.38
C SER A 355 8.45 2.44 -34.52
N ASP A 356 9.46 3.24 -34.89
CA ASP A 356 9.39 4.21 -36.02
C ASP A 356 8.95 3.58 -37.36
N ALA A 357 8.98 2.25 -37.47
CA ALA A 357 8.48 1.50 -38.61
C ALA A 357 6.94 1.50 -38.72
N GLU A 358 6.23 1.53 -37.59
CA GLU A 358 4.75 1.49 -37.56
C GLU A 358 4.13 2.88 -37.80
N ALA A 359 4.77 3.94 -37.31
CA ALA A 359 4.33 5.32 -37.56
C ALA A 359 4.48 5.73 -39.04
N LYS A 360 5.54 5.27 -39.73
CA LYS A 360 5.74 5.53 -41.17
C LYS A 360 4.74 4.80 -42.07
N ALA A 361 4.13 3.71 -41.60
CA ALA A 361 3.15 2.97 -42.37
C ALA A 361 1.76 3.65 -42.43
N ARG A 362 1.47 4.62 -41.53
CA ARG A 362 0.14 5.24 -41.43
C ARG A 362 -0.03 6.59 -42.14
N GLY A 363 1.05 7.17 -42.68
CA GLY A 363 0.94 8.32 -43.60
C GLY A 363 0.26 9.57 -43.01
N GLU A 364 0.41 9.83 -41.71
CA GLU A 364 -0.21 10.99 -41.05
C GLU A 364 0.75 12.20 -41.06
N GLY A 365 0.31 13.28 -41.72
CA GLY A 365 1.01 14.56 -41.78
C GLY A 365 0.91 15.32 -40.45
N ALA A 366 2.04 15.81 -39.96
CA ALA A 366 2.15 16.49 -38.67
C ALA A 366 1.49 17.88 -38.65
N GLY A 367 0.44 18.04 -37.83
CA GLY A 367 0.06 19.32 -37.22
C GLY A 367 0.87 19.57 -35.93
N PRO A 368 0.80 20.77 -35.32
CA PRO A 368 1.59 21.11 -34.13
C PRO A 368 0.96 20.48 -32.88
N GLU A 369 1.07 19.17 -32.75
CA GLU A 369 0.87 18.48 -31.48
C GLU A 369 2.13 18.68 -30.63
N GLU A 370 1.96 19.10 -29.37
CA GLU A 370 3.01 19.07 -28.36
C GLU A 370 3.59 17.65 -28.30
N ARG A 371 4.76 17.44 -28.89
CA ARG A 371 5.51 16.20 -28.76
C ARG A 371 5.82 15.97 -27.29
N CYS A 372 5.05 15.12 -26.61
CA CYS A 372 5.52 14.45 -25.40
C CYS A 372 6.71 13.56 -25.81
N LEU A 373 7.93 14.08 -25.69
CA LEU A 373 9.14 13.30 -25.92
C LEU A 373 9.16 12.13 -24.92
N PRO A 374 9.40 10.88 -25.36
CA PRO A 374 9.52 9.74 -24.47
C PRO A 374 10.60 10.00 -23.42
N ILE A 375 10.33 9.75 -22.14
CA ILE A 375 11.27 10.07 -21.05
C ILE A 375 12.34 9.00 -20.91
N VAL A 376 13.61 9.41 -20.80
CA VAL A 376 14.71 8.50 -20.45
C VAL A 376 14.72 8.29 -18.93
N ASN A 377 14.36 7.09 -18.48
CA ASN A 377 14.21 6.80 -17.05
C ASN A 377 15.48 6.18 -16.45
N LEU A 378 16.21 7.00 -15.68
CA LEU A 378 17.35 6.58 -14.85
C LEU A 378 17.01 6.57 -13.36
N GLY A 379 15.73 6.68 -12.97
CA GLY A 379 15.33 6.69 -11.57
C GLY A 379 15.15 5.29 -10.97
N GLN A 380 14.71 4.34 -11.79
CA GLN A 380 14.38 2.97 -11.37
C GLN A 380 15.64 2.09 -11.22
N GLY A 381 15.88 1.63 -9.98
CA GLY A 381 16.97 0.70 -9.63
C GLY A 381 16.69 -0.77 -9.97
N PHE A 382 16.15 -1.05 -11.15
CA PHE A 382 16.03 -2.39 -11.72
C PHE A 382 16.56 -2.40 -13.16
N PHE A 383 17.02 -3.58 -13.58
CA PHE A 383 17.67 -3.82 -14.86
C PHE A 383 16.72 -3.61 -16.03
N GLY A 384 17.14 -2.86 -17.04
CA GLY A 384 16.38 -2.63 -18.28
C GLY A 384 16.44 -3.79 -19.29
N TYR A 385 16.85 -4.97 -18.85
CA TYR A 385 17.08 -6.16 -19.67
C TYR A 385 16.82 -7.44 -18.87
N ASN A 386 16.75 -8.55 -19.59
CA ASN A 386 16.44 -9.87 -19.05
C ASN A 386 17.58 -10.43 -18.17
N PRO A 387 17.27 -11.35 -17.22
CA PRO A 387 18.27 -12.20 -16.57
C PRO A 387 19.11 -13.00 -17.59
N PRO A 388 20.32 -13.44 -17.23
CA PRO A 388 21.16 -14.21 -18.14
C PRO A 388 20.49 -15.53 -18.58
N ASN A 389 20.75 -15.97 -19.81
CA ASN A 389 20.02 -17.11 -20.39
C ASN A 389 20.08 -18.39 -19.56
N PHE A 390 21.22 -18.71 -18.93
CA PHE A 390 21.36 -19.92 -18.12
C PHE A 390 20.39 -19.94 -16.92
N ILE A 391 20.15 -18.78 -16.30
CA ILE A 391 19.19 -18.69 -15.19
C ILE A 391 17.74 -18.65 -15.69
N LEU A 392 17.47 -17.95 -16.79
CA LEU A 392 16.15 -17.96 -17.44
C LEU A 392 15.72 -19.37 -17.85
N ASN A 393 16.63 -20.14 -18.44
CA ASN A 393 16.39 -21.51 -18.86
C ASN A 393 16.13 -22.40 -17.64
N ALA A 394 16.92 -22.25 -16.57
CA ALA A 394 16.69 -22.95 -15.31
C ALA A 394 15.28 -22.66 -14.72
N ALA A 395 14.79 -21.43 -14.82
CA ALA A 395 13.44 -21.08 -14.40
C ALA A 395 12.36 -21.73 -15.29
N LYS A 396 12.55 -21.77 -16.61
CA LYS A 396 11.64 -22.45 -17.54
C LYS A 396 11.58 -23.95 -17.26
N GLU A 397 12.73 -24.61 -17.14
CA GLU A 397 12.83 -26.04 -16.82
C GLU A 397 12.24 -26.38 -15.45
N ALA A 398 12.34 -25.47 -14.48
CA ALA A 398 11.69 -25.66 -13.19
C ALA A 398 10.15 -25.72 -13.33
N LEU A 399 9.54 -24.99 -14.26
CA LEU A 399 8.09 -25.00 -14.45
C LEU A 399 7.57 -26.34 -14.99
N ASP A 400 8.40 -27.13 -15.68
CA ASP A 400 8.04 -28.45 -16.18
C ASP A 400 8.06 -29.55 -15.10
N ARG A 401 8.53 -29.23 -13.88
CA ARG A 401 8.64 -30.16 -12.75
C ARG A 401 7.54 -29.94 -11.71
N VAL A 402 6.78 -30.98 -11.40
CA VAL A 402 5.61 -30.91 -10.50
C VAL A 402 5.99 -30.32 -9.14
N GLU A 403 7.09 -30.78 -8.54
CA GLU A 403 7.55 -30.34 -7.22
C GLU A 403 8.05 -28.90 -7.16
N CYS A 404 8.34 -28.29 -8.31
CA CYS A 404 8.71 -26.88 -8.39
C CYS A 404 7.47 -25.97 -8.51
N ASN A 405 6.29 -26.51 -8.81
CA ASN A 405 5.03 -25.76 -8.86
C ASN A 405 4.23 -25.82 -7.53
N GLN A 406 4.68 -26.62 -6.57
CA GLN A 406 4.07 -26.75 -5.25
C GLN A 406 4.79 -25.89 -4.20
N TYR A 407 4.24 -25.84 -2.98
CA TYR A 407 4.88 -25.16 -1.86
C TYR A 407 6.28 -25.69 -1.60
N ALA A 408 7.26 -24.78 -1.56
CA ALA A 408 8.58 -25.07 -1.02
C ALA A 408 8.49 -25.23 0.51
N PRO A 409 9.48 -25.91 1.14
CA PRO A 409 9.64 -25.83 2.59
C PRO A 409 9.70 -24.38 3.06
N ALA A 410 9.18 -24.08 4.25
CA ALA A 410 9.12 -22.71 4.76
C ALA A 410 10.50 -22.04 4.89
N LYS A 411 11.55 -22.80 5.23
CA LYS A 411 12.94 -22.32 5.23
C LYS A 411 13.53 -22.10 3.83
N GLY A 412 12.88 -22.61 2.79
CA GLY A 412 13.37 -22.65 1.41
C GLY A 412 13.77 -24.04 0.93
N ARG A 413 13.90 -24.19 -0.40
CA ARG A 413 14.32 -25.43 -1.04
C ARG A 413 15.74 -25.81 -0.61
N PRO A 414 16.01 -27.09 -0.25
CA PRO A 414 17.32 -27.52 0.20
C PRO A 414 18.46 -27.19 -0.76
N ARG A 415 18.22 -27.32 -2.08
CA ARG A 415 19.22 -27.00 -3.11
C ARG A 415 19.68 -25.55 -3.05
N LEU A 416 18.75 -24.59 -2.91
CA LEU A 416 19.10 -23.18 -2.82
C LEU A 416 19.81 -22.87 -1.51
N ARG A 417 19.34 -23.39 -0.37
CA ARG A 417 20.02 -23.20 0.92
C ARG A 417 21.47 -23.72 0.85
N LYS A 418 21.68 -24.90 0.25
CA LYS A 418 23.01 -25.44 0.02
C LYS A 418 23.85 -24.57 -0.91
N ALA A 419 23.30 -24.14 -2.05
CA ALA A 419 24.03 -23.29 -3.00
C ALA A 419 24.44 -21.95 -2.37
N VAL A 420 23.59 -21.35 -1.53
CA VAL A 420 23.95 -20.17 -0.74
C VAL A 420 25.01 -20.50 0.31
N ALA A 421 24.89 -21.60 1.06
CA ALA A 421 25.95 -22.01 1.99
C ALA A 421 27.30 -22.15 1.28
N ASP A 422 27.36 -22.95 0.21
CA ASP A 422 28.57 -23.20 -0.57
C ASP A 422 29.18 -21.89 -1.10
N ALA A 423 28.34 -20.97 -1.61
CA ALA A 423 28.77 -19.71 -2.20
C ALA A 423 29.31 -18.69 -1.19
N TYR A 424 29.00 -18.85 0.11
CA TYR A 424 29.37 -17.91 1.17
C TYR A 424 30.39 -18.51 2.17
N SER A 425 30.48 -19.84 2.30
CA SER A 425 31.41 -20.53 3.22
C SER A 425 32.86 -20.07 3.09
N SER A 426 33.35 -19.82 1.87
CA SER A 426 34.73 -19.32 1.66
C SER A 426 34.95 -17.96 2.31
N THR A 427 33.95 -17.08 2.27
CA THR A 427 34.04 -15.75 2.90
C THR A 427 33.94 -15.83 4.43
N TRP A 428 33.23 -16.82 4.99
CA TRP A 428 33.15 -17.08 6.43
C TRP A 428 34.37 -17.83 6.99
N GLY A 429 35.23 -18.39 6.13
CA GLY A 429 36.38 -19.21 6.55
C GLY A 429 35.99 -20.56 7.17
N ARG A 430 34.70 -20.93 7.11
CA ARG A 430 34.14 -22.20 7.59
C ARG A 430 32.95 -22.61 6.73
N GLN A 431 32.55 -23.87 6.82
CA GLN A 431 31.31 -24.30 6.19
C GLN A 431 30.11 -23.74 6.95
N LEU A 432 29.21 -23.07 6.24
CA LEU A 432 27.90 -22.67 6.74
C LEU A 432 26.95 -23.87 6.73
N ASP A 433 26.15 -24.02 7.79
CA ASP A 433 25.11 -25.03 7.88
C ASP A 433 23.84 -24.56 7.14
N PRO A 434 23.51 -25.15 5.99
CA PRO A 434 22.35 -24.73 5.20
C PRO A 434 21.01 -24.97 5.91
N GLU A 435 20.92 -25.85 6.91
CA GLU A 435 19.67 -26.16 7.60
C GLU A 435 19.36 -25.17 8.73
N ASN A 436 20.39 -24.65 9.40
CA ASN A 436 20.23 -23.86 10.62
C ASN A 436 20.70 -22.41 10.49
N GLU A 437 21.62 -22.12 9.57
CA GLU A 437 22.21 -20.78 9.43
C GLU A 437 21.65 -19.99 8.25
N ILE A 438 20.75 -20.59 7.46
CA ILE A 438 20.22 -19.98 6.23
C ILE A 438 18.70 -20.14 6.14
N ILE A 439 18.02 -19.03 5.84
CA ILE A 439 16.63 -19.01 5.41
C ILE A 439 16.49 -18.31 4.06
N ILE A 440 15.66 -18.88 3.19
CA ILE A 440 15.23 -18.25 1.93
C ILE A 440 13.93 -17.49 2.16
N THR A 441 13.87 -16.25 1.66
CA THR A 441 12.77 -15.31 1.85
C THR A 441 12.25 -14.76 0.52
N THR A 442 11.08 -14.13 0.52
CA THR A 442 10.40 -13.63 -0.69
C THR A 442 10.99 -12.28 -1.13
N GLY A 443 12.27 -12.33 -1.47
CA GLY A 443 13.14 -11.18 -1.69
C GLY A 443 13.80 -10.71 -0.39
N ALA A 444 14.86 -9.92 -0.55
CA ALA A 444 15.60 -9.34 0.58
C ALA A 444 14.74 -8.41 1.44
N ASN A 445 13.88 -7.60 0.81
CA ASN A 445 13.00 -6.67 1.52
C ASN A 445 12.01 -7.36 2.47
N GLU A 446 11.42 -8.49 2.08
CA GLU A 446 10.56 -9.28 2.96
C GLU A 446 11.36 -10.08 3.99
N GLY A 447 12.59 -10.49 3.65
CA GLY A 447 13.49 -11.09 4.63
C GLY A 447 13.87 -10.12 5.75
N MET A 448 14.15 -8.86 5.42
CA MET A 448 14.34 -7.79 6.42
C MET A 448 13.08 -7.53 7.23
N LEU A 449 11.89 -7.52 6.59
CA LEU A 449 10.61 -7.42 7.30
C LEU A 449 10.45 -8.56 8.33
N SER A 450 10.77 -9.80 7.93
CA SER A 450 10.75 -10.97 8.80
C SER A 450 11.73 -10.81 9.97
N ALA A 451 12.92 -10.26 9.74
CA ALA A 451 13.87 -9.95 10.82
C ALA A 451 13.32 -8.90 11.80
N PHE A 452 12.70 -7.82 11.31
CA PHE A 452 12.10 -6.84 12.22
C PHE A 452 10.93 -7.43 13.02
N PHE A 453 10.04 -8.20 12.39
CA PHE A 453 8.96 -8.90 13.13
C PHE A 453 9.46 -9.94 14.14
N ALA A 454 10.66 -10.49 13.91
CA ALA A 454 11.24 -11.47 14.81
C ALA A 454 11.83 -10.86 16.08
N PHE A 455 12.31 -9.61 16.03
CA PHE A 455 13.12 -9.02 17.12
C PHE A 455 12.63 -7.69 17.67
N ILE A 456 11.75 -6.98 16.97
CA ILE A 456 11.29 -5.64 17.34
C ILE A 456 9.96 -5.73 18.06
N GLU A 457 9.91 -5.14 19.25
CA GLU A 457 8.69 -4.89 20.01
C GLU A 457 8.27 -3.41 19.94
N PRO A 458 7.00 -3.07 20.24
CA PRO A 458 6.56 -1.68 20.28
C PRO A 458 7.42 -0.79 21.16
N GLY A 459 8.03 0.23 20.56
CA GLY A 459 8.87 1.21 21.24
C GLY A 459 10.37 0.92 21.19
N ASP A 460 10.79 -0.25 20.74
CA ASP A 460 12.20 -0.56 20.44
C ASP A 460 12.76 0.39 19.38
N GLU A 461 14.04 0.72 19.49
CA GLU A 461 14.72 1.63 18.57
C GLU A 461 15.57 0.85 17.57
N VAL A 462 15.47 1.23 16.30
CA VAL A 462 16.31 0.71 15.22
C VAL A 462 17.09 1.84 14.58
N ILE A 463 18.42 1.76 14.62
CA ILE A 463 19.31 2.73 14.00
C ILE A 463 19.40 2.45 12.49
N VAL A 464 19.24 3.48 11.67
CA VAL A 464 19.45 3.42 10.21
C VAL A 464 20.33 4.59 9.77
N PHE A 465 21.16 4.34 8.75
CA PHE A 465 21.96 5.38 8.13
C PHE A 465 21.16 6.14 7.06
N GLU A 466 21.24 7.48 7.04
CA GLU A 466 20.74 8.30 5.94
C GLU A 466 21.85 8.55 4.91
N PRO A 467 21.58 8.51 3.59
CA PRO A 467 20.29 8.24 2.98
C PRO A 467 19.88 6.76 3.06
N PHE A 468 18.72 6.45 3.64
CA PHE A 468 18.27 5.07 3.86
C PHE A 468 17.55 4.44 2.65
N PHE A 469 17.46 3.12 2.59
CA PHE A 469 16.49 2.46 1.74
C PHE A 469 15.07 2.66 2.31
N ASP A 470 14.15 3.14 1.47
CA ASP A 470 12.79 3.55 1.87
C ASP A 470 12.02 2.48 2.65
N GLN A 471 12.17 1.22 2.27
CA GLN A 471 11.48 0.09 2.89
C GLN A 471 11.90 -0.16 4.35
N TYR A 472 13.11 0.25 4.78
CA TYR A 472 13.54 0.08 6.18
C TYR A 472 12.54 0.74 7.12
N ILE A 473 12.12 1.97 6.80
CA ILE A 473 11.26 2.78 7.66
C ILE A 473 9.93 2.07 7.92
N SER A 474 9.25 1.66 6.86
CA SER A 474 7.97 0.97 7.00
C SER A 474 8.13 -0.39 7.68
N ASN A 475 9.19 -1.13 7.36
CA ASN A 475 9.38 -2.47 7.91
C ASN A 475 9.69 -2.45 9.42
N ILE A 476 10.39 -1.42 9.90
CA ILE A 476 10.65 -1.20 11.33
C ILE A 476 9.39 -0.76 12.06
N GLN A 477 8.59 0.13 11.45
CA GLN A 477 7.40 0.68 12.07
C GLN A 477 6.23 -0.30 12.15
N MET A 478 6.13 -1.25 11.21
CA MET A 478 5.06 -2.27 11.19
C MET A 478 4.95 -3.10 12.48
N PRO A 479 6.05 -3.62 13.07
CA PRO A 479 6.01 -4.28 14.37
C PRO A 479 5.99 -3.30 15.57
N GLY A 480 5.95 -1.97 15.33
CA GLY A 480 5.89 -0.95 16.38
C GLY A 480 7.24 -0.32 16.75
N GLY A 481 8.30 -0.61 15.98
CA GLY A 481 9.62 -0.03 16.19
C GLY A 481 9.70 1.46 15.87
N LYS A 482 10.63 2.15 16.53
CA LYS A 482 10.97 3.55 16.31
C LYS A 482 12.29 3.63 15.55
N VAL A 483 12.31 4.37 14.44
CA VAL A 483 13.54 4.59 13.68
C VAL A 483 14.37 5.70 14.33
N VAL A 484 15.66 5.44 14.51
CA VAL A 484 16.68 6.41 14.90
C VAL A 484 17.59 6.63 13.70
N TYR A 485 17.74 7.89 13.28
CA TYR A 485 18.42 8.26 12.05
C TYR A 485 19.81 8.80 12.35
N VAL A 486 20.83 8.27 11.67
CA VAL A 486 22.21 8.77 11.71
C VAL A 486 22.65 9.08 10.28
N PRO A 487 23.00 10.32 9.93
CA PRO A 487 23.40 10.66 8.58
C PRO A 487 24.82 10.17 8.24
N LEU A 488 25.01 9.71 7.02
CA LEU A 488 26.31 9.73 6.37
C LEU A 488 26.58 11.16 5.90
N HIS A 489 27.70 11.73 6.31
CA HIS A 489 28.09 13.09 5.98
C HIS A 489 28.75 13.11 4.59
N PRO A 490 28.22 13.89 3.62
CA PRO A 490 28.85 14.05 2.32
C PRO A 490 30.20 14.75 2.45
N PRO A 491 31.13 14.55 1.49
CA PRO A 491 32.38 15.27 1.48
C PRO A 491 32.14 16.77 1.36
N LYS A 492 32.84 17.58 2.18
CA LYS A 492 32.75 19.05 2.17
C LYS A 492 33.00 19.68 0.80
N THR A 493 33.72 18.98 -0.07
CA THR A 493 34.07 19.41 -1.41
C THR A 493 33.15 18.87 -2.50
N GLY A 494 32.10 18.13 -2.14
CA GLY A 494 31.23 17.40 -3.08
C GLY A 494 30.48 18.29 -4.07
N ALA A 495 30.33 19.58 -3.80
CA ALA A 495 29.78 20.57 -4.74
C ALA A 495 30.83 21.14 -5.73
N THR A 496 32.11 20.79 -5.58
CA THR A 496 33.22 21.43 -6.32
C THR A 496 34.13 20.46 -7.06
N LYS A 497 34.29 19.22 -6.57
CA LYS A 497 35.12 18.19 -7.20
C LYS A 497 34.51 16.80 -7.06
N ASN A 498 34.87 15.91 -7.97
CA ASN A 498 34.55 14.49 -7.85
C ASN A 498 35.13 13.91 -6.56
N SER A 499 34.46 12.92 -6.00
CA SER A 499 34.84 12.23 -4.76
C SER A 499 34.59 10.72 -4.88
N SER A 500 35.25 9.92 -4.03
CA SER A 500 34.85 8.53 -3.86
C SER A 500 33.59 8.46 -2.98
N ALA A 501 32.80 7.40 -3.12
CA ALA A 501 31.76 7.06 -2.16
C ALA A 501 32.33 6.80 -0.76
N ALA A 502 33.61 6.41 -0.62
CA ALA A 502 34.29 6.32 0.68
C ALA A 502 34.37 7.66 1.42
N ASP A 503 34.39 8.79 0.69
CA ASP A 503 34.46 10.13 1.30
C ASP A 503 33.14 10.55 1.98
N TRP A 504 32.08 9.75 1.83
CA TRP A 504 30.89 9.85 2.67
C TRP A 504 31.15 9.15 3.99
N THR A 505 31.12 9.90 5.09
CA THR A 505 31.70 9.46 6.37
C THR A 505 30.65 9.37 7.48
N ILE A 506 30.90 8.49 8.44
CA ILE A 506 30.11 8.40 9.68
C ILE A 506 30.73 9.34 10.71
N ASP A 507 29.91 10.15 11.37
CA ASP A 507 30.31 10.75 12.64
C ASP A 507 30.10 9.72 13.75
N PHE A 508 31.18 9.13 14.25
CA PHE A 508 31.13 8.09 15.28
C PHE A 508 30.65 8.59 16.64
N GLU A 509 30.81 9.87 16.95
CA GLU A 509 30.20 10.44 18.15
C GLU A 509 28.69 10.57 18.00
N GLU A 510 28.21 10.97 16.81
CA GLU A 510 26.78 11.00 16.49
C GLU A 510 26.19 9.59 16.54
N LEU A 511 26.89 8.60 15.98
CA LEU A 511 26.50 7.20 16.04
C LEU A 511 26.46 6.68 17.48
N GLU A 512 27.50 6.90 18.30
CA GLU A 512 27.50 6.46 19.71
C GLU A 512 26.34 7.07 20.50
N LYS A 513 26.02 8.35 20.27
CA LYS A 513 24.87 9.04 20.91
C LYS A 513 23.50 8.50 20.46
N ALA A 514 23.43 7.82 19.31
CA ALA A 514 22.20 7.20 18.82
C ALA A 514 21.85 5.90 19.55
N PHE A 515 22.82 5.25 20.21
CA PHE A 515 22.57 4.08 21.04
C PHE A 515 21.92 4.50 22.37
N THR A 516 20.80 3.87 22.67
CA THR A 516 20.07 4.03 23.92
C THR A 516 19.76 2.65 24.51
N PRO A 517 19.29 2.56 25.77
CA PRO A 517 18.80 1.30 26.33
C PRO A 517 17.63 0.66 25.57
N ARG A 518 17.01 1.39 24.63
CA ARG A 518 15.93 0.89 23.77
C ARG A 518 16.42 0.46 22.39
N THR A 519 17.69 0.69 22.05
CA THR A 519 18.24 0.26 20.76
C THR A 519 18.27 -1.25 20.71
N LYS A 520 17.54 -1.82 19.75
CA LYS A 520 17.43 -3.26 19.55
C LYS A 520 18.17 -3.75 18.32
N MET A 521 18.17 -2.94 17.27
CA MET A 521 18.84 -3.26 16.01
C MET A 521 19.55 -2.05 15.39
N ILE A 522 20.56 -2.31 14.57
CA ILE A 522 21.16 -1.35 13.63
C ILE A 522 21.17 -1.94 12.22
N VAL A 523 20.79 -1.15 11.23
CA VAL A 523 20.81 -1.53 9.81
C VAL A 523 22.03 -0.94 9.13
N ILE A 524 22.82 -1.79 8.47
CA ILE A 524 23.96 -1.40 7.65
C ILE A 524 23.65 -1.80 6.22
N ASN A 525 23.89 -0.92 5.25
CA ASN A 525 23.73 -1.26 3.83
C ASN A 525 25.04 -1.07 3.08
N THR A 526 25.63 -2.17 2.60
CA THR A 526 26.95 -2.16 1.94
C THR A 526 27.03 -3.23 0.85
N PRO A 527 27.35 -2.90 -0.41
CA PRO A 527 27.41 -1.55 -0.99
C PRO A 527 26.12 -0.72 -0.80
N HIS A 528 26.27 0.54 -0.45
CA HIS A 528 25.21 1.42 0.01
C HIS A 528 24.33 1.97 -1.13
N ASN A 529 23.01 1.85 -1.05
CA ASN A 529 22.05 2.55 -1.90
C ASN A 529 21.53 3.79 -1.15
N PRO A 530 21.68 5.02 -1.67
CA PRO A 530 22.02 5.36 -3.06
C PRO A 530 23.49 5.76 -3.33
N VAL A 531 24.33 5.85 -2.30
CA VAL A 531 25.67 6.49 -2.37
C VAL A 531 26.68 5.67 -3.19
N GLY A 532 26.53 4.36 -3.22
CA GLY A 532 27.51 3.43 -3.79
C GLY A 532 28.69 3.15 -2.85
N LYS A 533 28.64 3.55 -1.57
CA LYS A 533 29.72 3.38 -0.60
C LYS A 533 29.91 1.90 -0.25
N VAL A 534 31.15 1.43 -0.23
CA VAL A 534 31.52 0.17 0.40
C VAL A 534 32.18 0.53 1.72
N PHE A 535 31.56 0.17 2.84
CA PHE A 535 32.09 0.51 4.16
C PHE A 535 33.45 -0.17 4.38
N SER A 536 34.42 0.61 4.86
CA SER A 536 35.76 0.10 5.13
C SER A 536 35.74 -0.86 6.33
N LYS A 537 36.79 -1.67 6.46
CA LYS A 537 36.94 -2.55 7.63
C LYS A 537 36.93 -1.75 8.93
N GLU A 538 37.58 -0.59 8.96
CA GLU A 538 37.66 0.29 10.11
C GLU A 538 36.29 0.88 10.48
N GLU A 539 35.52 1.31 9.49
CA GLU A 539 34.15 1.80 9.72
C GLU A 539 33.25 0.68 10.25
N LEU A 540 33.30 -0.50 9.63
CA LEU A 540 32.55 -1.67 10.07
C LEU A 540 32.95 -2.10 11.49
N GLN A 541 34.25 -2.03 11.83
CA GLN A 541 34.74 -2.33 13.17
C GLN A 541 34.19 -1.34 14.20
N GLY A 542 34.20 -0.04 13.91
CA GLY A 542 33.62 0.96 14.82
C GLY A 542 32.12 0.74 15.06
N ILE A 543 31.36 0.38 14.02
CA ILE A 543 29.93 0.04 14.16
C ILE A 543 29.76 -1.23 14.99
N ALA A 544 30.56 -2.26 14.69
CA ALA A 544 30.53 -3.55 15.38
C ALA A 544 30.87 -3.41 16.87
N ASP A 545 31.87 -2.61 17.22
CA ASP A 545 32.27 -2.36 18.61
C ASP A 545 31.13 -1.73 19.42
N LEU A 546 30.41 -0.76 18.83
CA LEU A 546 29.22 -0.16 19.44
C LEU A 546 28.07 -1.16 19.56
N ALA A 547 27.82 -1.98 18.53
CA ALA A 547 26.77 -2.98 18.56
C ALA A 547 27.02 -4.06 19.62
N VAL A 548 28.26 -4.57 19.72
CA VAL A 548 28.68 -5.55 20.74
C VAL A 548 28.59 -4.93 22.15
N LYS A 549 29.13 -3.72 22.34
CA LYS A 549 29.08 -2.99 23.62
C LYS A 549 27.65 -2.82 24.13
N ASN A 550 26.70 -2.58 23.24
CA ASN A 550 25.30 -2.33 23.57
C ASN A 550 24.38 -3.55 23.39
N GLN A 551 24.91 -4.72 23.01
CA GLN A 551 24.14 -5.96 22.75
C GLN A 551 23.03 -5.79 21.71
N VAL A 552 23.33 -5.06 20.64
CA VAL A 552 22.39 -4.70 19.56
C VAL A 552 22.58 -5.64 18.36
N ILE A 553 21.48 -6.13 17.79
CA ILE A 553 21.54 -6.98 16.58
C ILE A 553 21.90 -6.12 15.36
N ILE A 554 22.80 -6.63 14.52
CA ILE A 554 23.18 -6.02 13.26
C ILE A 554 22.38 -6.67 12.13
N LEU A 555 21.62 -5.88 11.37
CA LEU A 555 21.03 -6.30 10.11
C LEU A 555 21.88 -5.74 8.96
N SER A 556 22.72 -6.59 8.38
CA SER A 556 23.61 -6.23 7.27
C SER A 556 22.92 -6.47 5.92
N ASP A 557 22.35 -5.43 5.32
CA ASP A 557 21.80 -5.43 3.97
C ASP A 557 22.95 -5.41 2.94
N GLU A 558 23.29 -6.61 2.46
CA GLU A 558 24.40 -6.85 1.53
C GLU A 558 23.87 -7.32 0.16
N VAL A 559 22.72 -6.81 -0.29
CA VAL A 559 22.10 -7.23 -1.57
C VAL A 559 22.93 -6.92 -2.82
N TYR A 560 24.01 -6.13 -2.68
CA TYR A 560 24.96 -5.80 -3.74
C TYR A 560 26.33 -6.48 -3.54
N ASP A 561 26.43 -7.52 -2.72
CA ASP A 561 27.68 -8.20 -2.36
C ASP A 561 28.43 -8.91 -3.50
N ARG A 562 27.88 -8.92 -4.71
CA ARG A 562 28.56 -9.37 -5.94
C ARG A 562 28.84 -8.24 -6.93
N LEU A 563 28.49 -7.00 -6.58
CA LEU A 563 28.65 -5.83 -7.43
C LEU A 563 29.40 -4.73 -6.65
N TYR A 564 30.72 -4.91 -6.54
CA TYR A 564 31.64 -3.97 -5.93
C TYR A 564 32.87 -3.78 -6.82
N TYR A 565 33.50 -2.61 -6.72
CA TYR A 565 34.66 -2.20 -7.52
C TYR A 565 35.92 -2.05 -6.66
N VAL A 566 35.78 -2.20 -5.35
CA VAL A 566 36.84 -2.17 -4.33
C VAL A 566 36.70 -3.40 -3.42
N PRO A 567 37.73 -3.80 -2.66
CA PRO A 567 37.61 -4.93 -1.74
C PRO A 567 36.40 -4.81 -0.81
N PHE A 568 35.63 -5.89 -0.69
CA PHE A 568 34.40 -5.94 0.09
C PHE A 568 34.61 -6.71 1.40
N GLN A 569 34.19 -6.11 2.52
CA GLN A 569 34.25 -6.72 3.85
C GLN A 569 32.83 -6.93 4.39
N ARG A 570 32.55 -8.15 4.85
CA ARG A 570 31.31 -8.47 5.57
C ARG A 570 31.49 -8.19 7.06
N ILE A 571 30.53 -7.52 7.68
CA ILE A 571 30.62 -7.18 9.10
C ILE A 571 30.56 -8.43 9.99
N ALA A 572 29.77 -9.44 9.60
CA ALA A 572 29.66 -10.72 10.32
C ALA A 572 31.02 -11.43 10.49
N ASN A 573 32.00 -11.14 9.61
CA ASN A 573 33.29 -11.84 9.56
C ASN A 573 34.40 -11.06 10.27
N LEU A 574 34.09 -10.00 11.01
CA LEU A 574 35.08 -9.23 11.77
C LEU A 574 35.56 -9.99 13.02
N SER A 575 34.63 -10.63 13.73
CA SER A 575 34.93 -11.46 14.90
C SER A 575 33.77 -12.41 15.23
N PRO A 576 34.03 -13.51 15.98
CA PRO A 576 32.98 -14.43 16.42
C PRO A 576 31.89 -13.75 17.27
N GLU A 577 32.23 -12.72 18.04
CA GLU A 577 31.27 -11.93 18.83
C GLU A 577 30.29 -11.17 17.93
N VAL A 578 30.79 -10.61 16.83
CA VAL A 578 29.99 -9.87 15.85
C VAL A 578 29.14 -10.81 15.00
N GLU A 579 29.69 -11.96 14.60
CA GLU A 579 28.96 -13.01 13.88
C GLU A 579 27.68 -13.43 14.63
N LYS A 580 27.77 -13.61 15.95
CA LYS A 580 26.66 -14.05 16.83
C LYS A 580 25.49 -13.06 16.91
N ILE A 581 25.70 -11.80 16.54
CA ILE A 581 24.67 -10.76 16.59
C ILE A 581 24.30 -10.24 15.21
N THR A 582 24.80 -10.84 14.13
CA THR A 582 24.59 -10.34 12.75
C THR A 582 23.64 -11.23 11.95
N LEU A 583 22.70 -10.60 11.26
CA LEU A 583 21.90 -11.16 10.18
C LEU A 583 22.35 -10.52 8.86
N THR A 584 22.93 -11.32 7.96
CA THR A 584 23.37 -10.88 6.63
C THR A 584 22.31 -11.18 5.58
N VAL A 585 21.86 -10.15 4.85
CA VAL A 585 20.78 -10.24 3.87
C VAL A 585 21.33 -10.26 2.45
N GLY A 586 20.84 -11.17 1.60
CA GLY A 586 21.18 -11.24 0.18
C GLY A 586 19.98 -11.27 -0.76
N SER A 587 20.21 -11.06 -2.06
CA SER A 587 19.17 -10.95 -3.08
C SER A 587 19.55 -11.58 -4.41
N ALA A 588 18.83 -12.64 -4.82
CA ALA A 588 18.95 -13.19 -6.16
C ALA A 588 18.53 -12.15 -7.22
N GLY A 589 17.56 -11.29 -6.89
CA GLY A 589 17.06 -10.29 -7.83
C GLY A 589 18.09 -9.23 -8.20
N LYS A 590 19.02 -8.91 -7.29
CA LYS A 590 20.14 -8.01 -7.56
C LYS A 590 21.31 -8.75 -8.22
N ASN A 591 21.61 -9.96 -7.74
CA ASN A 591 22.73 -10.75 -8.26
C ASN A 591 22.51 -11.27 -9.69
N PHE A 592 21.28 -11.61 -10.08
CA PHE A 592 21.00 -12.24 -11.38
C PHE A 592 20.05 -11.44 -12.28
N TYR A 593 19.96 -10.12 -12.05
CA TYR A 593 19.09 -9.22 -12.84
C TYR A 593 17.59 -9.57 -12.79
N ALA A 594 17.17 -10.35 -11.81
CA ALA A 594 15.85 -10.97 -11.72
C ALA A 594 14.98 -10.35 -10.61
N THR A 595 14.93 -9.02 -10.52
CA THR A 595 14.28 -8.32 -9.39
C THR A 595 12.80 -8.71 -9.17
N GLY A 596 12.10 -9.08 -10.25
CA GLY A 596 10.71 -9.54 -10.23
C GLY A 596 10.50 -10.98 -9.73
N TRP A 597 11.55 -11.79 -9.56
CA TRP A 597 11.43 -13.18 -9.11
C TRP A 597 11.23 -13.33 -7.60
N ARG A 598 11.55 -12.28 -6.83
CA ARG A 598 11.28 -12.19 -5.39
C ARG A 598 11.93 -13.34 -4.60
N VAL A 599 13.24 -13.56 -4.79
CA VAL A 599 14.05 -14.51 -4.01
C VAL A 599 15.18 -13.78 -3.31
N GLY A 600 15.28 -13.97 -1.99
CA GLY A 600 16.35 -13.46 -1.14
C GLY A 600 16.67 -14.46 -0.02
N TRP A 601 17.61 -14.12 0.85
CA TRP A 601 17.97 -14.97 1.99
C TRP A 601 18.53 -14.15 3.14
N LEU A 602 18.51 -14.75 4.33
CA LEU A 602 19.27 -14.29 5.48
C LEU A 602 20.23 -15.40 5.92
N ILE A 603 21.45 -14.98 6.29
CA ILE A 603 22.50 -15.81 6.88
C ILE A 603 22.76 -15.29 8.29
N GLY A 604 22.87 -16.18 9.27
CA GLY A 604 23.16 -15.81 10.64
C GLY A 604 23.18 -17.02 11.56
N PRO A 605 23.50 -16.83 12.85
CA PRO A 605 23.49 -17.92 13.80
C PRO A 605 22.08 -18.51 13.97
N PRO A 606 21.94 -19.79 14.32
CA PRO A 606 20.64 -20.45 14.45
C PRO A 606 19.66 -19.74 15.37
N GLU A 607 20.16 -19.12 16.45
CA GLU A 607 19.39 -18.34 17.42
C GLU A 607 18.73 -17.11 16.81
N LEU A 608 19.30 -16.55 15.74
CA LEU A 608 18.71 -15.44 15.00
C LEU A 608 17.84 -15.93 13.82
N ILE A 609 18.26 -16.99 13.14
CA ILE A 609 17.54 -17.53 11.97
C ILE A 609 16.21 -18.19 12.34
N GLN A 610 16.12 -18.83 13.50
CA GLN A 610 14.88 -19.51 13.92
C GLN A 610 13.70 -18.53 14.14
N PRO A 611 13.83 -17.41 14.87
CA PRO A 611 12.79 -16.39 14.96
C PRO A 611 12.41 -15.78 13.61
N VAL A 612 13.39 -15.49 12.76
CA VAL A 612 13.16 -14.99 11.38
C VAL A 612 12.34 -15.99 10.58
N THR A 613 12.64 -17.29 10.72
CA THR A 613 11.88 -18.38 10.08
C THR A 613 10.43 -18.39 10.54
N ALA A 614 10.18 -18.20 11.83
CA ALA A 614 8.81 -18.13 12.36
C ALA A 614 8.05 -16.93 11.77
N ALA A 615 8.68 -15.76 11.69
CA ALA A 615 8.08 -14.57 11.07
C ALA A 615 7.80 -14.77 9.58
N HIS A 616 8.77 -15.22 8.79
CA HIS A 616 8.62 -15.48 7.35
C HIS A 616 7.47 -16.46 7.07
N THR A 617 7.39 -17.54 7.86
CA THR A 617 6.33 -18.55 7.74
C THR A 617 4.93 -17.96 7.94
N ARG A 618 4.79 -16.88 8.71
CA ARG A 618 3.50 -16.20 8.96
C ARG A 618 3.21 -15.09 7.97
N ILE A 619 4.25 -14.44 7.45
CA ILE A 619 4.13 -13.37 6.46
C ILE A 619 3.84 -13.98 5.08
N CYS A 620 4.71 -14.86 4.58
CA CYS A 620 4.66 -15.41 3.23
C CYS A 620 4.38 -16.91 3.16
N PHE A 621 4.56 -17.65 4.26
CA PHE A 621 4.53 -19.13 4.33
C PHE A 621 5.68 -19.81 3.57
N SER A 622 5.83 -19.55 2.27
CA SER A 622 6.97 -20.01 1.49
C SER A 622 7.27 -19.08 0.31
N THR A 623 8.53 -19.09 -0.14
CA THR A 623 9.03 -18.31 -1.27
C THR A 623 8.77 -19.04 -2.62
N PRO A 624 8.56 -18.34 -3.76
CA PRO A 624 8.25 -18.99 -5.04
C PRO A 624 9.23 -20.09 -5.47
N ALA A 625 8.76 -21.34 -5.49
CA ALA A 625 9.60 -22.53 -5.67
C ALA A 625 10.36 -22.61 -7.02
N PRO A 626 9.78 -22.25 -8.20
CA PRO A 626 10.53 -22.33 -9.46
C PRO A 626 11.73 -21.38 -9.47
N PHE A 627 11.57 -20.18 -8.91
CA PHE A 627 12.63 -19.18 -8.87
C PHE A 627 13.68 -19.47 -7.81
N GLN A 628 13.33 -20.19 -6.74
CA GLN A 628 14.32 -20.72 -5.81
C GLN A 628 15.25 -21.71 -6.50
N GLU A 629 14.70 -22.60 -7.32
CA GLU A 629 15.52 -23.54 -8.07
C GLU A 629 16.42 -22.83 -9.10
N ALA A 630 15.85 -21.89 -9.87
CA ALA A 630 16.62 -21.11 -10.82
C ALA A 630 17.77 -20.34 -10.14
N ALA A 631 17.53 -19.74 -8.97
CA ALA A 631 18.58 -19.09 -8.17
C ALA A 631 19.66 -20.07 -7.69
N ALA A 632 19.30 -21.31 -7.36
CA ALA A 632 20.28 -22.32 -6.94
C ALA A 632 21.24 -22.64 -8.09
N ILE A 633 20.70 -22.92 -9.28
CA ILE A 633 21.48 -23.12 -10.51
C ILE A 633 22.31 -21.87 -10.84
N GLY A 634 21.72 -20.69 -10.61
CA GLY A 634 22.39 -19.40 -10.68
C GLY A 634 23.75 -19.41 -9.95
N PHE A 635 23.73 -19.75 -8.66
CA PHE A 635 24.94 -19.82 -7.85
C PHE A 635 25.90 -20.95 -8.24
N GLU A 636 25.36 -22.12 -8.61
CA GLU A 636 26.17 -23.27 -9.02
C GLU A 636 26.95 -23.01 -10.33
N GLN A 637 26.40 -22.22 -11.25
CA GLN A 637 26.95 -22.01 -12.59
C GLN A 637 27.63 -20.65 -12.81
N ALA A 638 27.21 -19.60 -12.10
CA ALA A 638 27.65 -18.23 -12.38
C ALA A 638 29.18 -18.05 -12.35
N GLY A 639 29.86 -18.70 -11.38
CA GLY A 639 31.33 -18.67 -11.31
C GLY A 639 31.99 -19.33 -12.52
N HIS A 640 31.54 -20.53 -12.90
CA HIS A 640 32.07 -21.24 -14.07
C HIS A 640 31.81 -20.51 -15.38
N ASN A 641 30.70 -19.78 -15.47
CA ASN A 641 30.33 -19.01 -16.65
C ASN A 641 31.02 -17.63 -16.72
N GLY A 642 31.87 -17.26 -15.75
CA GLY A 642 32.50 -15.94 -15.68
C GLY A 642 31.53 -14.79 -15.41
N PHE A 643 30.28 -15.09 -15.00
CA PHE A 643 29.19 -14.13 -14.90
C PHE A 643 29.46 -13.00 -13.90
N TRP A 644 30.11 -13.31 -12.77
CA TRP A 644 30.40 -12.31 -11.74
C TRP A 644 31.41 -11.26 -12.23
N ASP A 645 32.49 -11.69 -12.85
CA ASP A 645 33.53 -10.80 -13.36
C ASP A 645 32.99 -9.94 -14.52
N GLU A 646 32.19 -10.54 -15.40
CA GLU A 646 31.51 -9.83 -16.49
C GLU A 646 30.53 -8.78 -15.95
N THR A 647 29.75 -9.12 -14.93
CA THR A 647 28.79 -8.21 -14.28
C THR A 647 29.50 -6.99 -13.70
N ILE A 648 30.61 -7.18 -12.99
CA ILE A 648 31.39 -6.08 -12.41
C ILE A 648 31.96 -5.19 -13.52
N LYS A 649 32.55 -5.80 -14.55
CA LYS A 649 33.14 -5.09 -15.70
C LYS A 649 32.08 -4.27 -16.45
N ASP A 650 30.94 -4.87 -16.77
CA ASP A 650 29.85 -4.23 -17.52
C ASP A 650 29.24 -3.08 -16.73
N MET A 651 28.88 -3.29 -15.46
CA MET A 651 28.31 -2.22 -14.63
C MET A 651 29.28 -1.07 -14.42
N LYS A 652 30.58 -1.35 -14.21
CA LYS A 652 31.58 -0.30 -14.12
C LYS A 652 31.67 0.50 -15.41
N ALA A 653 31.69 -0.17 -16.57
CA ALA A 653 31.71 0.50 -17.87
C ALA A 653 30.46 1.38 -18.08
N LYS A 654 29.29 0.98 -17.58
CA LYS A 654 28.06 1.80 -17.61
C LYS A 654 28.12 3.01 -16.67
N VAL A 655 28.73 2.87 -15.50
CA VAL A 655 29.02 4.01 -14.60
C VAL A 655 29.92 5.01 -15.32
N ASP A 656 31.05 4.54 -15.84
CA ASP A 656 32.05 5.37 -16.51
C ASP A 656 31.42 6.08 -17.74
N ARG A 657 30.60 5.35 -18.52
CA ARG A 657 29.87 5.90 -19.67
C ARG A 657 28.92 7.03 -19.31
N LEU A 658 28.07 6.84 -18.29
CA LEU A 658 27.15 7.92 -17.88
C LEU A 658 27.95 9.09 -17.29
N ASN A 659 29.07 8.83 -16.60
CA ASN A 659 29.90 9.88 -16.03
C ASN A 659 30.50 10.83 -17.08
N GLU A 660 30.76 10.37 -18.32
CA GLU A 660 31.30 11.22 -19.40
C GLU A 660 30.50 12.52 -19.61
N VAL A 661 29.16 12.50 -19.50
CA VAL A 661 28.38 13.74 -19.67
C VAL A 661 28.57 14.71 -18.51
N PHE A 662 28.72 14.20 -17.29
CA PHE A 662 28.91 15.05 -16.11
C PHE A 662 30.30 15.67 -16.08
N GLU A 663 31.32 14.98 -16.60
CA GLU A 663 32.66 15.56 -16.83
C GLU A 663 32.61 16.71 -17.83
N VAL A 664 31.91 16.54 -18.96
CA VAL A 664 31.72 17.61 -19.97
C VAL A 664 30.96 18.81 -19.38
N LEU A 665 30.00 18.56 -18.50
CA LEU A 665 29.22 19.60 -17.82
C LEU A 665 29.92 20.19 -16.59
N ASN A 666 31.09 19.69 -16.21
CA ASN A 666 31.81 20.06 -14.99
C ASN A 666 30.93 19.94 -13.72
N LEU A 667 30.07 18.92 -13.67
CA LEU A 667 29.22 18.59 -12.54
C LEU A 667 29.89 17.52 -11.68
N PRO A 668 30.15 17.79 -10.39
CA PRO A 668 30.84 16.83 -9.53
C PRO A 668 30.06 15.53 -9.32
N VAL A 669 30.78 14.40 -9.36
CA VAL A 669 30.23 13.06 -9.20
C VAL A 669 30.85 12.37 -7.98
N THR A 670 30.02 11.67 -7.20
CA THR A 670 30.48 10.66 -6.25
C THR A 670 30.63 9.33 -6.99
N TYR A 671 31.87 8.90 -7.22
CA TYR A 671 32.13 7.61 -7.85
C TYR A 671 31.72 6.48 -6.91
N PRO A 672 30.83 5.58 -7.34
CA PRO A 672 30.43 4.45 -6.53
C PRO A 672 31.61 3.48 -6.37
N GLU A 673 31.70 2.89 -5.18
CA GLU A 673 32.59 1.76 -4.88
C GLU A 673 31.87 0.42 -5.04
N GLY A 674 30.55 0.45 -5.22
CA GLY A 674 29.73 -0.69 -5.62
C GLY A 674 28.29 -0.32 -5.98
N GLY A 675 27.50 -1.31 -6.37
CA GLY A 675 26.15 -1.13 -6.89
C GLY A 675 26.13 -0.54 -8.30
N TYR A 676 25.02 0.09 -8.67
CA TYR A 676 24.82 0.70 -10.00
C TYR A 676 24.16 2.08 -9.90
N PHE A 677 24.30 2.74 -8.76
CA PHE A 677 23.81 4.10 -8.56
C PHE A 677 24.97 5.08 -8.67
N LEU A 678 24.69 6.23 -9.27
CA LEU A 678 25.61 7.35 -9.42
C LEU A 678 24.97 8.57 -8.78
N LEU A 679 25.65 9.17 -7.78
CA LEU A 679 25.23 10.44 -7.18
C LEU A 679 25.99 11.59 -7.84
N VAL A 680 25.24 12.57 -8.33
CA VAL A 680 25.79 13.76 -8.99
C VAL A 680 25.36 15.00 -8.22
N ASN A 681 26.31 15.85 -7.87
CA ASN A 681 26.01 17.14 -7.26
C ASN A 681 25.68 18.17 -8.33
N MET A 682 24.47 18.73 -8.23
CA MET A 682 23.83 19.64 -9.17
C MET A 682 23.72 21.07 -8.61
N ALA A 683 24.54 21.44 -7.61
CA ALA A 683 24.54 22.80 -7.05
C ALA A 683 24.80 23.90 -8.11
N LYS A 684 25.60 23.58 -9.13
CA LYS A 684 25.91 24.49 -10.25
C LYS A 684 24.73 24.72 -11.20
N VAL A 685 23.73 23.85 -11.22
CA VAL A 685 22.55 23.98 -12.07
C VAL A 685 21.60 25.03 -11.50
N LYS A 686 21.41 26.15 -12.20
CA LYS A 686 20.49 27.22 -11.82
C LYS A 686 19.11 26.95 -12.43
N LEU A 687 18.16 26.68 -11.55
CA LEU A 687 16.74 26.66 -11.92
C LEU A 687 16.29 28.11 -12.16
N PRO A 688 15.48 28.39 -13.21
CA PRO A 688 14.90 29.71 -13.40
C PRO A 688 14.12 30.16 -12.15
N GLU A 689 14.26 31.43 -11.73
CA GLU A 689 13.67 31.94 -10.48
C GLU A 689 12.14 31.76 -10.44
N ASP A 690 11.47 32.00 -11.58
CA ASP A 690 10.02 31.88 -11.73
C ASP A 690 9.57 30.53 -12.33
N TYR A 691 10.38 29.48 -12.22
CA TYR A 691 10.02 28.18 -12.79
C TYR A 691 8.75 27.61 -12.11
N PRO A 692 7.70 27.24 -12.88
CA PRO A 692 6.42 26.83 -12.30
C PRO A 692 6.50 25.42 -11.73
N PHE A 693 6.73 25.31 -10.42
CA PHE A 693 6.64 24.03 -9.71
C PHE A 693 5.21 23.79 -9.21
N PRO A 694 4.66 22.58 -9.38
CA PRO A 694 3.37 22.25 -8.76
C PRO A 694 3.49 22.32 -7.23
N PRO A 695 2.39 22.61 -6.48
CA PRO A 695 2.45 22.84 -5.03
C PRO A 695 3.12 21.71 -4.22
N HIS A 696 2.98 20.47 -4.67
CA HIS A 696 3.56 19.28 -4.03
C HIS A 696 5.07 19.11 -4.27
N VAL A 697 5.65 19.82 -5.24
CA VAL A 697 7.11 19.91 -5.50
C VAL A 697 7.68 21.21 -4.94
N ALA A 698 6.96 22.33 -5.07
CA ALA A 698 7.42 23.65 -4.62
C ALA A 698 7.80 23.69 -3.13
N SER A 699 7.09 22.90 -2.31
CA SER A 699 7.28 22.76 -0.87
C SER A 699 8.38 21.76 -0.45
N ARG A 700 9.03 21.10 -1.42
CA ARG A 700 10.06 20.08 -1.17
C ARG A 700 11.49 20.67 -1.26
N PRO A 701 12.52 19.95 -0.75
CA PRO A 701 13.91 20.34 -0.89
C PRO A 701 14.34 20.52 -2.35
N ARG A 702 15.50 21.15 -2.58
CA ARG A 702 15.94 21.59 -3.91
C ARG A 702 16.08 20.45 -4.92
N ASP A 703 16.55 19.27 -4.51
CA ASP A 703 16.70 18.08 -5.36
C ASP A 703 15.38 17.58 -5.94
N PHE A 704 14.24 17.74 -5.24
CA PHE A 704 12.92 17.46 -5.80
C PHE A 704 12.57 18.40 -6.96
N LYS A 705 12.92 19.68 -6.83
CA LYS A 705 12.73 20.69 -7.88
C LYS A 705 13.63 20.42 -9.06
N LEU A 706 14.88 20.03 -8.80
CA LEU A 706 15.81 19.55 -9.83
C LEU A 706 15.28 18.32 -10.55
N ALA A 707 14.83 17.29 -9.84
CA ALA A 707 14.29 16.07 -10.45
C ALA A 707 13.07 16.37 -11.32
N TRP A 708 12.17 17.24 -10.85
CA TRP A 708 11.04 17.73 -11.65
C TRP A 708 11.52 18.45 -12.90
N PHE A 709 12.45 19.39 -12.77
CA PHE A 709 13.01 20.14 -13.88
C PHE A 709 13.72 19.26 -14.91
N LEU A 710 14.49 18.25 -14.47
CA LEU A 710 15.12 17.27 -15.35
C LEU A 710 14.08 16.49 -16.16
N ILE A 711 12.95 16.15 -15.55
CA ILE A 711 11.84 15.49 -16.23
C ILE A 711 11.21 16.40 -17.28
N GLN A 712 10.82 17.63 -16.90
CA GLN A 712 10.07 18.54 -17.78
C GLN A 712 10.94 19.14 -18.90
N GLU A 713 12.14 19.61 -18.57
CA GLU A 713 12.97 20.40 -19.49
C GLU A 713 14.03 19.58 -20.22
N ILE A 714 14.50 18.51 -19.59
CA ILE A 714 15.59 17.69 -20.11
C ILE A 714 15.06 16.33 -20.61
N GLY A 715 13.87 15.91 -20.16
CA GLY A 715 13.30 14.60 -20.51
C GLY A 715 14.07 13.43 -19.89
N VAL A 716 14.69 13.63 -18.71
CA VAL A 716 15.45 12.60 -17.99
C VAL A 716 14.90 12.46 -16.58
N ALA A 717 14.48 11.25 -16.24
CA ALA A 717 13.95 10.92 -14.92
C ALA A 717 15.08 10.43 -14.00
N ALA A 718 15.22 11.07 -12.85
CA ALA A 718 16.20 10.73 -11.81
C ALA A 718 15.58 10.90 -10.42
N ILE A 719 16.26 10.44 -9.36
CA ILE A 719 15.68 10.37 -8.01
C ILE A 719 16.30 11.42 -7.08
N PRO A 720 15.47 12.24 -6.40
CA PRO A 720 15.92 13.15 -5.34
C PRO A 720 16.29 12.35 -4.07
N PRO A 721 17.56 12.33 -3.64
CA PRO A 721 18.00 11.56 -2.49
C PRO A 721 17.39 12.03 -1.17
N THR A 722 16.90 13.28 -1.05
CA THR A 722 16.28 13.77 0.19
C THR A 722 14.98 13.06 0.56
N GLU A 723 14.39 12.26 -0.34
CA GLU A 723 13.31 11.33 0.04
C GLU A 723 13.80 10.25 1.02
N PHE A 724 15.10 9.96 1.00
CA PHE A 724 15.79 9.01 1.86
C PHE A 724 16.40 9.66 3.10
N TYR A 725 15.98 10.90 3.40
CA TYR A 725 16.36 11.65 4.59
C TYR A 725 15.14 12.12 5.36
N THR A 726 15.34 12.34 6.65
CA THR A 726 14.50 13.17 7.49
C THR A 726 14.61 14.63 7.05
N GLN A 727 13.54 15.40 7.32
CA GLN A 727 13.53 16.83 7.00
C GLN A 727 14.68 17.62 7.66
N LYS A 728 15.14 17.19 8.84
CA LYS A 728 16.27 17.81 9.55
C LYS A 728 17.57 17.68 8.75
N ASN A 729 17.82 16.52 8.16
CA ASN A 729 19.08 16.18 7.52
C ASN A 729 19.05 16.31 5.99
N ALA A 730 17.88 16.62 5.40
CA ALA A 730 17.71 16.79 3.95
C ALA A 730 18.70 17.78 3.30
N HIS A 731 19.11 18.82 4.03
CA HIS A 731 20.09 19.80 3.54
C HIS A 731 21.45 19.19 3.15
N LEU A 732 21.79 18.00 3.68
CA LEU A 732 23.03 17.29 3.32
C LEU A 732 23.01 16.77 1.88
N ALA A 733 21.83 16.54 1.31
CA ALA A 733 21.68 15.92 0.00
C ALA A 733 20.80 16.71 -0.99
N GLU A 734 20.33 17.91 -0.63
CA GLU A 734 19.39 18.70 -1.46
C GLU A 734 19.99 19.21 -2.77
N ASP A 735 21.30 19.10 -2.95
CA ASP A 735 21.99 19.38 -4.20
C ASP A 735 22.35 18.13 -4.99
N TYR A 736 22.11 16.92 -4.48
CA TYR A 736 22.46 15.68 -5.15
C TYR A 736 21.28 15.09 -5.92
N ILE A 737 21.56 14.39 -7.02
CA ILE A 737 20.59 13.61 -7.78
C ILE A 737 21.14 12.19 -7.99
N ARG A 738 20.29 11.18 -7.77
CA ARG A 738 20.61 9.76 -8.00
C ARG A 738 20.18 9.31 -9.39
N PHE A 739 21.13 8.75 -10.13
CA PHE A 739 20.93 8.05 -11.40
C PHE A 739 21.22 6.55 -11.24
N ALA A 740 20.47 5.70 -11.92
CA ALA A 740 20.67 4.25 -11.96
C ALA A 740 21.17 3.84 -13.35
N VAL A 741 22.38 3.26 -13.42
CA VAL A 741 23.03 2.90 -14.70
C VAL A 741 22.70 1.50 -15.18
N CYS A 742 21.90 0.73 -14.44
CA CYS A 742 21.47 -0.63 -14.78
C CYS A 742 20.45 -0.65 -15.94
N LYS A 743 20.82 -0.09 -17.08
CA LYS A 743 20.02 0.08 -18.30
C LYS A 743 20.80 -0.40 -19.52
N ASN A 744 20.11 -0.56 -20.64
CA ASN A 744 20.77 -0.78 -21.93
C ASN A 744 21.65 0.42 -22.26
N ASP A 745 22.73 0.14 -22.98
CA ASP A 745 23.75 1.10 -23.37
C ASP A 745 23.16 2.28 -24.15
N GLU A 746 22.20 2.00 -25.03
CA GLU A 746 21.50 2.99 -25.85
C GLU A 746 20.69 3.96 -24.98
N VAL A 747 20.11 3.49 -23.87
CA VAL A 747 19.36 4.34 -22.93
C VAL A 747 20.32 5.29 -22.21
N LEU A 748 21.54 4.83 -21.86
CA LEU A 748 22.55 5.69 -21.26
C LEU A 748 23.07 6.73 -22.25
N GLU A 749 23.27 6.37 -23.53
CA GLU A 749 23.66 7.32 -24.57
C GLU A 749 22.57 8.38 -24.83
N GLN A 750 21.30 7.97 -24.86
CA GLN A 750 20.18 8.91 -24.95
C GLN A 750 20.10 9.84 -23.73
N ALA A 751 20.36 9.32 -22.52
CA ALA A 751 20.44 10.14 -21.32
C ALA A 751 21.56 11.17 -21.41
N LYS A 752 22.76 10.77 -21.85
CA LYS A 752 23.92 11.66 -22.03
C LYS A 752 23.59 12.79 -23.00
N GLU A 753 23.02 12.45 -24.16
CA GLU A 753 22.66 13.47 -25.17
C GLU A 753 21.69 14.51 -24.60
N ARG A 754 20.66 14.06 -23.89
CA ARG A 754 19.70 14.97 -23.26
C ARG A 754 20.33 15.80 -22.14
N LEU A 755 21.11 15.17 -21.27
CA LEU A 755 21.76 15.83 -20.14
C LEU A 755 22.72 16.95 -20.57
N ARG A 756 23.32 16.87 -21.77
CA ARG A 756 24.12 17.98 -22.33
C ARG A 756 23.35 19.30 -22.41
N ALA A 757 22.02 19.25 -22.55
CA ALA A 757 21.17 20.43 -22.53
C ALA A 757 21.21 21.18 -21.19
N LEU A 758 21.70 20.58 -20.09
CA LEU A 758 21.93 21.28 -18.83
C LEU A 758 22.99 22.37 -18.93
N LYS A 759 23.86 22.35 -19.95
CA LYS A 759 24.91 23.36 -20.14
C LYS A 759 24.37 24.79 -20.12
N LYS A 760 23.16 25.02 -20.65
CA LYS A 760 22.50 26.34 -20.64
C LYS A 760 22.09 26.85 -19.25
N TYR A 761 22.07 25.96 -18.27
CA TYR A 761 21.64 26.24 -16.89
C TYR A 761 22.82 26.17 -15.89
N ILE A 762 24.05 25.98 -16.36
CA ILE A 762 25.24 25.94 -15.53
C ILE A 762 25.98 27.27 -15.70
N GLN A 763 26.32 27.93 -14.58
CA GLN A 763 27.17 29.12 -14.61
C GLN A 763 28.63 28.71 -14.86
N GLU A 764 29.33 29.49 -15.70
CA GLU A 764 30.79 29.35 -15.90
C GLU A 764 31.58 29.54 -14.60
#